data_AF-G4QKL8-F1
#
_entry.id   AF-G4QKL8-F1
#
_cell.length_a   1.000
_cell.length_b   1.000
_cell.length_c   1.000
_cell.angle_alpha   90.00
_cell.angle_beta   90.00
_cell.angle_gamma   90.00
#
_symmetry.space_group_name_H-M   'P 1'
#
loop_
_entity.id
_entity.type
_entity.pdbx_description
1 polymer ?
#
loop_
_entity_poly.entity_id
_entity_poly.type
_entity_poly.pdbx_seq_one_letter_code
_entity_poly.pdbx_strand_id
1 'polypeptide(L)'
;MLTKNMKKSPIAIAIIAAALSGTAFAAHESVHVFSVNDVLGGFTGTTYGTSGSDNDPSIICGIGDVPCTDVTDFLDKSGVRLYPVDSEFGYYVVDFLGAEGKIRDFDYAEGFVGNEPSGGIRVSNAPTLKYKVKAPLGTWCQGLGGTSVKCETEHYTAMEHVLSCHETIPYQFADPVTGEQKILSTESGNLVYDCADAPLDDNALILVDGELGPRLESSVPCDEVGVPDGCQMFPNDKTDMLNNIALSTDYSVQLKDDGKPLYGWGGLHKRPNDVRMYARLALPDEWKDPDIEPFVVTKAYLEVDHLITNNPNDQIRPEDLENEAATGRKPSYFIENYDPENLDPESEVWKSTVSCYEGDGDFIEGEAPATPIGAGTVLRNMPFALKKNATPGTLAEDDPYAFSADLYNAFTNAYYTTINRDPFEWSYVSTEGKANGVYDFIGSAFPKSEEELTADGLELVSGPRWRLKPNKFGQDLPGLEVPKIECSAPPFKSDNIKYEVGERVTTVINLLDWDDSKGPSPLATSAGWVDVYQNDFVTVAGTINGVPYTTNGLPMTSDFDVAFYIKGDAKSTAIYSAKLILEYEGQGDTPPPSDIDMALVSLAVPSRATINSEQIVAVEIVNNGPADGAEGTVLVEGVSSRGQTVQFSDVFNNVSNGDSVNFVFNWTAPAAPATFTWTATVVSDGDTDNSNDTATAITRVRR
;
A
#
# COMPACT_ATOMS: atom_id res chain seq x y z
N MET A 1 26.49 48.42 -51.68
CA MET A 1 27.89 48.72 -51.36
C MET A 1 28.05 48.47 -49.86
N LEU A 2 28.63 47.33 -49.45
CA LEU A 2 30.06 47.18 -49.08
C LEU A 2 30.36 48.05 -47.83
N THR A 3 30.71 47.54 -46.65
CA THR A 3 31.73 46.50 -46.37
C THR A 3 31.63 45.92 -44.94
N LYS A 4 32.05 44.66 -44.84
CA LYS A 4 32.44 43.87 -43.65
C LYS A 4 33.51 44.53 -42.76
N ASN A 5 33.55 44.21 -41.46
CA ASN A 5 34.52 43.25 -40.89
C ASN A 5 34.40 43.03 -39.37
N MET A 6 34.69 41.77 -39.02
CA MET A 6 34.70 41.07 -37.73
C MET A 6 35.70 41.60 -36.69
N LYS A 7 35.47 41.26 -35.39
CA LYS A 7 36.39 40.66 -34.38
C LYS A 7 35.50 40.15 -33.21
N LYS A 8 35.32 38.85 -32.93
CA LYS A 8 36.17 37.83 -32.27
C LYS A 8 36.80 38.27 -30.93
N SER A 9 36.18 37.92 -29.79
CA SER A 9 36.66 36.87 -28.83
C SER A 9 35.86 36.92 -27.50
N PRO A 10 35.34 35.79 -26.99
CA PRO A 10 34.86 35.65 -25.61
C PRO A 10 36.02 35.26 -24.68
N ILE A 11 35.88 35.64 -23.40
CA ILE A 11 36.76 35.26 -22.30
C ILE A 11 36.46 33.80 -21.94
N ALA A 12 37.47 32.94 -22.06
CA ALA A 12 37.42 31.57 -21.59
C ALA A 12 37.54 31.56 -20.05
N ILE A 13 36.48 31.14 -19.37
CA ILE A 13 36.56 30.62 -18.00
C ILE A 13 36.59 29.09 -18.16
N ALA A 14 37.76 28.51 -17.88
CA ALA A 14 37.91 27.07 -17.80
C ALA A 14 37.24 26.57 -16.51
N ILE A 15 36.05 25.99 -16.66
CA ILE A 15 35.50 25.08 -15.65
C ILE A 15 36.31 23.79 -15.79
N ILE A 16 37.16 23.51 -14.81
CA ILE A 16 37.71 22.18 -14.61
C ILE A 16 36.52 21.35 -14.12
N ALA A 17 35.85 20.66 -15.05
CA ALA A 17 35.00 19.54 -14.72
C ALA A 17 35.91 18.44 -14.17
N ALA A 18 35.95 18.31 -12.84
CA ALA A 18 36.32 17.04 -12.25
C ALA A 18 35.21 16.06 -12.66
N ALA A 19 35.49 15.25 -13.68
CA ALA A 19 34.69 14.09 -14.01
C ALA A 19 34.88 13.07 -12.88
N LEU A 20 34.05 13.19 -11.83
CA LEU A 20 33.58 12.02 -11.11
C LEU A 20 32.47 11.45 -11.98
N SER A 21 32.83 10.56 -12.90
CA SER A 21 31.88 9.62 -13.48
C SER A 21 31.49 8.65 -12.38
N GLY A 22 30.50 9.02 -11.58
CA GLY A 22 29.64 8.03 -10.94
C GLY A 22 28.88 7.37 -12.07
N THR A 23 29.24 6.15 -12.43
CA THR A 23 28.39 5.28 -13.22
C THR A 23 27.16 5.00 -12.35
N ALA A 24 26.02 5.60 -12.69
CA ALA A 24 24.75 5.13 -12.15
C ALA A 24 24.53 3.73 -12.72
N PHE A 25 24.65 2.70 -11.88
CA PHE A 25 24.23 1.35 -12.25
C PHE A 25 22.71 1.41 -12.46
N ALA A 26 22.19 0.93 -13.61
CA ALA A 26 20.75 0.96 -13.82
C ALA A 26 20.10 -0.10 -12.92
N ALA A 27 19.01 0.26 -12.26
CA ALA A 27 18.27 -0.65 -11.40
C ALA A 27 17.79 -1.89 -12.19
N HIS A 28 17.79 -3.06 -11.55
CA HIS A 28 17.07 -4.21 -12.07
C HIS A 28 15.57 -3.95 -11.91
N GLU A 29 14.80 -4.19 -12.98
CA GLU A 29 13.36 -3.99 -12.98
C GLU A 29 12.63 -5.25 -13.44
N SER A 30 11.54 -5.57 -12.77
CA SER A 30 10.62 -6.64 -13.17
C SER A 30 9.18 -6.18 -13.01
N VAL A 31 8.31 -6.54 -13.95
CA VAL A 31 6.90 -6.12 -13.96
C VAL A 31 6.00 -7.35 -14.08
N HIS A 32 4.98 -7.41 -13.23
CA HIS A 32 3.87 -8.35 -13.33
C HIS A 32 2.58 -7.58 -13.62
N VAL A 33 1.82 -8.01 -14.63
CA VAL A 33 0.48 -7.47 -14.94
C VAL A 33 -0.56 -8.46 -14.45
N PHE A 34 -1.47 -8.00 -13.60
CA PHE A 34 -2.44 -8.88 -12.97
C PHE A 34 -3.52 -9.37 -13.93
N SER A 35 -4.04 -10.56 -13.65
CA SER A 35 -5.21 -11.13 -14.30
C SER A 35 -5.91 -12.12 -13.37
N VAL A 36 -7.05 -12.66 -13.79
CA VAL A 36 -7.73 -13.75 -13.06
C VAL A 36 -6.86 -14.99 -12.83
N ASN A 37 -5.77 -15.16 -13.59
CA ASN A 37 -4.82 -16.27 -13.40
C ASN A 37 -4.05 -16.19 -12.08
N ASP A 38 -3.99 -15.02 -11.47
CA ASP A 38 -3.20 -14.76 -10.28
C ASP A 38 -3.97 -15.02 -8.98
N VAL A 39 -5.25 -15.39 -9.07
CA VAL A 39 -6.12 -15.60 -7.91
C VAL A 39 -5.72 -16.89 -7.19
N LEU A 40 -5.47 -16.78 -5.88
CA LEU A 40 -5.19 -17.92 -5.00
C LEU A 40 -6.48 -18.57 -4.49
N GLY A 41 -6.51 -19.90 -4.48
CA GLY A 41 -7.66 -20.67 -4.00
C GLY A 41 -7.65 -20.94 -2.49
N GLY A 42 -6.48 -21.12 -1.90
CA GLY A 42 -6.34 -21.52 -0.50
C GLY A 42 -4.90 -21.55 -0.01
N PHE A 43 -4.68 -22.19 1.13
CA PHE A 43 -3.40 -22.11 1.87
C PHE A 43 -2.26 -22.95 1.28
N THR A 44 -2.44 -23.55 0.11
CA THR A 44 -1.47 -24.42 -0.57
C THR A 44 -0.61 -23.72 -1.61
N GLY A 45 -0.84 -22.41 -1.86
CA GLY A 45 -0.19 -21.68 -2.94
C GLY A 45 -0.73 -21.99 -4.34
N THR A 46 -1.86 -22.71 -4.44
CA THR A 46 -2.48 -23.04 -5.71
C THR A 46 -3.23 -21.83 -6.29
N THR A 47 -2.98 -21.54 -7.56
CA THR A 47 -3.60 -20.41 -8.29
C THR A 47 -4.56 -20.90 -9.37
N TYR A 48 -5.48 -20.02 -9.82
CA TYR A 48 -6.32 -20.31 -10.98
C TYR A 48 -5.47 -20.52 -12.26
N GLY A 49 -4.37 -19.78 -12.38
CA GLY A 49 -3.37 -19.93 -13.43
C GLY A 49 -2.22 -20.86 -13.02
N THR A 50 -1.12 -20.80 -13.77
CA THR A 50 0.03 -21.69 -13.59
C THR A 50 1.21 -21.03 -12.88
N SER A 51 1.02 -19.82 -12.34
CA SER A 51 2.09 -19.07 -11.68
C SER A 51 2.37 -19.59 -10.28
N GLY A 52 1.36 -20.03 -9.53
CA GLY A 52 1.53 -20.52 -8.15
C GLY A 52 2.23 -21.88 -8.03
N SER A 53 2.09 -22.51 -6.86
CA SER A 53 2.66 -23.84 -6.57
C SER A 53 2.00 -24.96 -7.38
N ASP A 54 0.73 -24.77 -7.78
CA ASP A 54 -0.01 -25.64 -8.68
C ASP A 54 -1.14 -24.86 -9.38
N ASN A 55 -1.78 -25.51 -10.36
CA ASN A 55 -2.92 -24.96 -11.10
C ASN A 55 -4.24 -25.64 -10.67
N ASP A 56 -5.25 -24.83 -10.32
CA ASP A 56 -6.62 -25.31 -10.10
C ASP A 56 -7.66 -24.42 -10.83
N PRO A 57 -8.17 -24.86 -12.00
CA PRO A 57 -9.18 -24.10 -12.73
C PRO A 57 -10.54 -24.08 -12.04
N SER A 58 -10.75 -24.85 -10.97
CA SER A 58 -11.98 -24.78 -10.18
C SER A 58 -12.00 -23.61 -9.19
N ILE A 59 -10.93 -22.81 -9.10
CA ILE A 59 -10.91 -21.61 -8.24
C ILE A 59 -11.97 -20.59 -8.65
N ILE A 60 -12.25 -20.49 -9.95
CA ILE A 60 -13.20 -19.55 -10.52
C ILE A 60 -14.18 -20.31 -11.40
N CYS A 61 -15.49 -20.15 -11.17
CA CYS A 61 -16.50 -20.74 -12.05
C CYS A 61 -16.88 -19.79 -13.18
N GLY A 62 -17.42 -20.33 -14.27
CA GLY A 62 -17.91 -19.55 -15.41
C GLY A 62 -16.81 -19.07 -16.35
N ILE A 63 -15.55 -19.35 -16.03
CA ILE A 63 -14.40 -19.20 -16.92
C ILE A 63 -13.89 -20.61 -17.29
N GLY A 64 -13.74 -20.87 -18.59
CA GLY A 64 -13.32 -22.18 -19.08
C GLY A 64 -14.42 -23.25 -18.96
N ASP A 65 -14.04 -24.46 -18.53
CA ASP A 65 -14.91 -25.63 -18.50
C ASP A 65 -15.64 -25.86 -17.16
N VAL A 66 -15.40 -25.01 -16.16
CA VAL A 66 -16.02 -25.11 -14.83
C VAL A 66 -17.32 -24.29 -14.80
N PRO A 67 -18.52 -24.91 -14.83
CA PRO A 67 -19.77 -24.17 -14.81
C PRO A 67 -20.09 -23.62 -13.42
N CYS A 68 -20.71 -22.44 -13.36
CA CYS A 68 -21.30 -21.93 -12.13
C CYS A 68 -22.64 -22.61 -11.83
N THR A 69 -22.95 -22.78 -10.54
CA THR A 69 -24.20 -23.36 -10.04
C THR A 69 -25.17 -22.27 -9.57
N ASP A 70 -25.10 -21.90 -8.29
CA ASP A 70 -26.08 -21.05 -7.61
C ASP A 70 -25.67 -19.56 -7.59
N VAL A 71 -24.38 -19.28 -7.72
CA VAL A 71 -23.82 -17.93 -7.84
C VAL A 71 -23.38 -17.74 -9.29
N THR A 72 -23.83 -16.67 -9.94
CA THR A 72 -23.47 -16.37 -11.33
C THR A 72 -22.61 -15.12 -11.43
N ASP A 73 -21.92 -14.97 -12.55
CA ASP A 73 -21.20 -13.75 -12.87
C ASP A 73 -22.12 -12.52 -12.94
N PHE A 74 -21.55 -11.33 -12.74
CA PHE A 74 -22.28 -10.07 -12.86
C PHE A 74 -21.41 -8.95 -13.44
N LEU A 75 -22.06 -7.85 -13.85
CA LEU A 75 -21.36 -6.63 -14.27
C LEU A 75 -21.27 -5.65 -13.12
N ASP A 76 -20.06 -5.20 -12.79
CA ASP A 76 -19.86 -4.16 -11.79
C ASP A 76 -20.39 -2.78 -12.28
N LYS A 77 -20.28 -1.76 -11.43
CA LYS A 77 -20.77 -0.40 -11.75
C LYS A 77 -20.04 0.24 -12.94
N SER A 78 -18.84 -0.23 -13.26
CA SER A 78 -18.03 0.23 -14.39
C SER A 78 -18.24 -0.63 -15.64
N GLY A 79 -19.10 -1.65 -15.58
CA GLY A 79 -19.41 -2.55 -16.69
C GLY A 79 -18.41 -3.69 -16.87
N VAL A 80 -17.53 -3.96 -15.90
CA VAL A 80 -16.59 -5.09 -15.92
C VAL A 80 -17.29 -6.34 -15.44
N ARG A 81 -17.14 -7.45 -16.19
CA ARG A 81 -17.71 -8.75 -15.82
C ARG A 81 -16.84 -9.42 -14.77
N LEU A 82 -17.45 -9.76 -13.63
CA LEU A 82 -16.80 -10.45 -12.53
C LEU A 82 -17.42 -11.83 -12.33
N TYR A 83 -16.55 -12.82 -12.16
CA TYR A 83 -16.85 -14.23 -12.04
C TYR A 83 -16.72 -14.68 -10.59
N PRO A 84 -17.58 -15.58 -10.10
CA PRO A 84 -17.56 -16.04 -8.72
C PRO A 84 -16.29 -16.84 -8.40
N VAL A 85 -15.77 -16.66 -7.19
CA VAL A 85 -14.57 -17.31 -6.65
C VAL A 85 -14.97 -18.21 -5.49
N ASP A 86 -14.45 -19.43 -5.47
CA ASP A 86 -14.46 -20.33 -4.31
C ASP A 86 -13.08 -20.18 -3.62
N SER A 87 -13.03 -19.98 -2.31
CA SER A 87 -11.78 -19.70 -1.60
C SER A 87 -11.79 -20.14 -0.14
N GLU A 88 -10.63 -20.59 0.36
CA GLU A 88 -10.43 -20.87 1.80
C GLU A 88 -10.24 -19.59 2.63
N PHE A 89 -9.99 -18.45 1.98
CA PHE A 89 -9.74 -17.15 2.62
C PHE A 89 -11.06 -16.46 3.04
N GLY A 90 -11.93 -17.24 3.65
CA GLY A 90 -13.21 -16.77 4.16
C GLY A 90 -13.60 -17.52 5.41
N TYR A 91 -14.72 -17.11 6.00
CA TYR A 91 -15.17 -17.69 7.25
C TYR A 91 -16.65 -18.05 7.22
N TYR A 92 -17.02 -19.12 7.93
CA TYR A 92 -18.36 -19.35 8.41
C TYR A 92 -18.46 -18.76 9.82
N VAL A 93 -19.45 -17.89 10.05
CA VAL A 93 -19.65 -17.29 11.37
C VAL A 93 -20.86 -17.87 12.05
N VAL A 94 -20.71 -18.19 13.34
CA VAL A 94 -21.80 -18.66 14.19
C VAL A 94 -21.92 -17.71 15.37
N ASP A 95 -23.10 -17.08 15.49
CA ASP A 95 -23.43 -16.22 16.63
C ASP A 95 -23.07 -16.94 17.93
N PHE A 96 -22.36 -16.23 18.82
CA PHE A 96 -21.95 -16.66 20.16
C PHE A 96 -20.85 -17.72 20.23
N LEU A 97 -20.38 -18.24 19.10
CA LEU A 97 -19.35 -19.28 19.03
C LEU A 97 -18.04 -18.75 18.43
N GLY A 98 -18.12 -18.01 17.33
CA GLY A 98 -16.93 -17.48 16.64
C GLY A 98 -16.98 -17.70 15.14
N ALA A 99 -15.82 -17.98 14.55
CA ALA A 99 -15.64 -18.13 13.13
C ALA A 99 -14.82 -19.38 12.80
N GLU A 100 -15.29 -20.16 11.83
CA GLU A 100 -14.59 -21.31 11.27
C GLU A 100 -14.07 -20.94 9.88
N GLY A 101 -12.82 -21.28 9.57
CA GLY A 101 -12.26 -21.06 8.24
C GLY A 101 -13.01 -21.86 7.17
N LYS A 102 -13.22 -21.26 6.00
CA LYS A 102 -13.80 -21.96 4.86
C LYS A 102 -12.82 -22.97 4.27
N ILE A 103 -13.37 -23.92 3.53
CA ILE A 103 -12.63 -24.88 2.72
C ILE A 103 -13.10 -24.78 1.28
N ARG A 104 -12.28 -25.25 0.34
CA ARG A 104 -12.68 -25.43 -1.06
C ARG A 104 -13.75 -26.51 -1.16
N ASP A 105 -14.99 -26.12 -1.43
CA ASP A 105 -16.15 -27.04 -1.48
C ASP A 105 -17.09 -26.80 -2.67
N PHE A 106 -16.64 -26.01 -3.65
CA PHE A 106 -17.41 -25.56 -4.82
C PHE A 106 -18.60 -24.65 -4.46
N ASP A 107 -18.63 -24.07 -3.26
CA ASP A 107 -19.39 -22.85 -2.97
C ASP A 107 -18.57 -21.64 -3.44
N TYR A 108 -19.09 -20.85 -4.38
CA TYR A 108 -18.38 -19.72 -5.00
C TYR A 108 -18.91 -18.38 -4.50
N ALA A 109 -19.16 -18.27 -3.20
CA ALA A 109 -19.80 -17.13 -2.57
C ALA A 109 -18.82 -16.19 -1.85
N GLU A 110 -17.52 -16.39 -1.99
CA GLU A 110 -16.44 -15.72 -1.25
C GLU A 110 -16.04 -14.38 -1.88
N GLY A 111 -16.26 -14.23 -3.17
CA GLY A 111 -15.94 -13.03 -3.91
C GLY A 111 -16.12 -13.20 -5.41
N PHE A 112 -15.72 -12.18 -6.14
CA PHE A 112 -15.80 -12.13 -7.59
C PHE A 112 -14.59 -11.43 -8.18
N VAL A 113 -14.10 -11.95 -9.29
CA VAL A 113 -12.92 -11.45 -10.01
C VAL A 113 -13.15 -11.39 -11.51
N GLY A 114 -12.50 -10.46 -12.19
CA GLY A 114 -12.55 -10.38 -13.65
C GLY A 114 -11.36 -9.60 -14.19
N ASN A 115 -11.03 -9.83 -15.46
CA ASN A 115 -9.98 -9.04 -16.11
C ASN A 115 -10.48 -7.62 -16.36
N GLU A 116 -9.68 -6.63 -15.99
CA GLU A 116 -9.94 -5.24 -16.28
C GLU A 116 -9.64 -4.95 -17.76
N PRO A 117 -10.54 -4.29 -18.52
CA PRO A 117 -10.35 -4.05 -19.95
C PRO A 117 -9.07 -3.30 -20.35
N SER A 118 -8.47 -2.56 -19.43
CA SER A 118 -7.23 -1.81 -19.63
C SER A 118 -5.96 -2.56 -19.15
N GLY A 119 -6.08 -3.87 -18.91
CA GLY A 119 -5.07 -4.67 -18.23
C GLY A 119 -5.32 -4.67 -16.72
N GLY A 120 -4.91 -5.74 -16.02
CA GLY A 120 -5.14 -5.90 -14.60
C GLY A 120 -6.32 -6.81 -14.23
N ILE A 121 -6.57 -6.89 -12.92
CA ILE A 121 -7.66 -7.62 -12.30
C ILE A 121 -8.59 -6.66 -11.56
N ARG A 122 -9.89 -6.84 -11.74
CA ARG A 122 -10.95 -6.25 -10.93
C ARG A 122 -11.42 -7.28 -9.90
N VAL A 123 -11.52 -6.85 -8.65
CA VAL A 123 -11.85 -7.72 -7.50
C VAL A 123 -12.99 -7.10 -6.70
N SER A 124 -13.96 -7.92 -6.31
CA SER A 124 -15.03 -7.58 -5.39
C SER A 124 -15.16 -8.71 -4.37
N ASN A 125 -15.20 -8.38 -3.10
CA ASN A 125 -15.31 -9.38 -2.04
C ASN A 125 -16.77 -9.68 -1.70
N ALA A 126 -17.02 -10.83 -1.07
CA ALA A 126 -18.26 -11.05 -0.36
C ALA A 126 -18.43 -10.05 0.80
N PRO A 127 -19.67 -9.77 1.22
CA PRO A 127 -19.91 -8.92 2.37
C PRO A 127 -19.19 -9.43 3.62
N THR A 128 -18.48 -8.53 4.31
CA THR A 128 -17.87 -8.81 5.61
C THR A 128 -18.91 -9.39 6.57
N LEU A 129 -18.62 -10.58 7.09
CA LEU A 129 -19.51 -11.27 8.03
C LEU A 129 -19.43 -10.62 9.41
N LYS A 130 -20.57 -10.69 10.11
CA LYS A 130 -20.74 -10.19 11.48
C LYS A 130 -21.30 -11.29 12.33
N TYR A 131 -20.83 -11.39 13.57
CA TYR A 131 -21.41 -12.30 14.55
C TYR A 131 -21.60 -11.63 15.90
N LYS A 132 -22.61 -12.12 16.62
CA LYS A 132 -22.89 -11.71 17.99
C LYS A 132 -21.95 -12.44 18.95
N VAL A 133 -21.67 -11.81 20.08
CA VAL A 133 -20.93 -12.40 21.19
C VAL A 133 -21.83 -12.46 22.43
N LYS A 134 -21.61 -13.43 23.33
CA LYS A 134 -22.46 -13.56 24.54
C LYS A 134 -22.18 -12.37 25.45
N ALA A 135 -23.10 -11.98 26.33
CA ALA A 135 -22.72 -11.13 27.45
C ALA A 135 -21.92 -11.97 28.46
N PRO A 136 -20.83 -11.45 29.08
CA PRO A 136 -20.17 -10.15 28.92
C PRO A 136 -19.08 -10.11 27.82
N LEU A 137 -19.01 -11.12 26.95
CA LEU A 137 -18.03 -11.31 25.86
C LEU A 137 -18.11 -10.26 24.74
N GLY A 138 -19.02 -9.30 24.85
CA GLY A 138 -19.07 -8.07 24.06
C GLY A 138 -19.48 -6.94 24.97
N THR A 139 -18.70 -5.87 24.98
CA THR A 139 -19.06 -4.68 25.74
C THR A 139 -20.40 -4.13 25.23
N TRP A 140 -21.18 -3.61 26.16
CA TRP A 140 -22.56 -4.09 26.32
C TRP A 140 -23.57 -3.63 25.27
N CYS A 141 -24.42 -4.61 24.89
CA CYS A 141 -25.74 -4.52 24.25
C CYS A 141 -25.83 -4.12 22.76
N GLN A 142 -25.93 -5.15 21.91
CA GLN A 142 -27.01 -5.18 20.92
C GLN A 142 -27.95 -6.35 21.25
N GLY A 143 -28.83 -6.15 22.23
CA GLY A 143 -30.14 -6.80 22.21
C GLY A 143 -30.83 -6.52 20.87
N LEU A 144 -31.80 -7.35 20.49
CA LEU A 144 -32.54 -7.41 19.20
C LEU A 144 -33.16 -6.07 18.68
N GLY A 145 -32.39 -4.98 18.54
CA GLY A 145 -32.88 -3.66 18.14
C GLY A 145 -31.93 -2.45 18.18
N GLY A 146 -30.62 -2.57 18.50
CA GLY A 146 -29.69 -1.42 18.54
C GLY A 146 -28.99 -1.08 17.22
N THR A 147 -28.14 -0.05 17.18
CA THR A 147 -27.19 0.28 16.09
C THR A 147 -25.87 -0.47 16.29
N SER A 148 -25.25 -0.98 15.21
CA SER A 148 -23.99 -1.72 15.30
C SER A 148 -22.81 -0.80 15.60
N VAL A 149 -22.14 -0.97 16.74
CA VAL A 149 -20.84 -0.34 17.06
C VAL A 149 -19.79 -1.45 17.12
N LYS A 150 -18.70 -1.29 16.37
CA LYS A 150 -17.50 -2.12 16.44
C LYS A 150 -16.34 -1.16 16.61
N CYS A 151 -15.57 -1.34 17.67
CA CYS A 151 -14.34 -0.59 17.88
C CYS A 151 -13.26 -1.57 18.37
N GLU A 152 -12.12 -1.57 17.70
CA GLU A 152 -10.97 -2.39 18.07
C GLU A 152 -9.72 -1.53 17.88
N THR A 153 -8.75 -1.65 18.76
CA THR A 153 -7.46 -0.94 18.68
C THR A 153 -6.34 -1.78 19.30
N GLU A 154 -5.11 -1.52 18.90
CA GLU A 154 -3.91 -2.10 19.52
C GLU A 154 -3.31 -1.16 20.60
N HIS A 155 -3.94 -0.01 20.82
CA HIS A 155 -3.48 1.06 21.70
C HIS A 155 -4.47 1.27 22.85
N TYR A 156 -4.05 0.94 24.07
CA TYR A 156 -4.90 1.08 25.27
C TYR A 156 -5.39 2.53 25.44
N THR A 157 -4.49 3.50 25.30
CA THR A 157 -4.79 4.93 25.44
C THR A 157 -5.88 5.41 24.48
N ALA A 158 -5.94 4.86 23.26
CA ALA A 158 -7.00 5.18 22.29
C ALA A 158 -8.35 4.56 22.67
N MET A 159 -8.35 3.37 23.29
CA MET A 159 -9.58 2.76 23.81
C MET A 159 -10.08 3.50 25.05
N GLU A 160 -9.19 3.79 25.99
CA GLU A 160 -9.48 4.48 27.24
C GLU A 160 -10.12 5.84 27.00
N HIS A 161 -9.56 6.63 26.07
CA HIS A 161 -10.10 7.90 25.64
C HIS A 161 -11.54 7.81 25.09
N VAL A 162 -11.89 6.70 24.45
CA VAL A 162 -13.24 6.49 23.90
C VAL A 162 -14.24 6.01 24.96
N LEU A 163 -13.77 5.22 25.93
CA LEU A 163 -14.63 4.50 26.88
C LEU A 163 -14.79 5.20 28.22
N SER A 164 -13.88 6.09 28.57
CA SER A 164 -13.89 6.75 29.87
C SER A 164 -13.46 8.21 29.75
N CYS A 165 -13.52 8.92 30.88
CA CYS A 165 -12.79 10.16 31.02
C CYS A 165 -11.56 9.99 31.90
N HIS A 166 -11.24 8.79 32.38
CA HIS A 166 -9.94 8.55 32.99
C HIS A 166 -8.90 8.49 31.87
N GLU A 167 -7.75 9.14 32.04
CA GLU A 167 -6.66 8.99 31.09
C GLU A 167 -5.36 8.67 31.79
N THR A 168 -4.70 7.61 31.33
CA THR A 168 -3.31 7.31 31.63
C THR A 168 -2.48 8.38 30.91
N ILE A 169 -2.29 9.51 31.61
CA ILE A 169 -1.53 10.72 31.27
C ILE A 169 -0.78 10.59 29.96
N PRO A 170 -1.03 11.48 28.97
CA PRO A 170 -1.18 12.93 29.13
C PRO A 170 -2.16 13.56 28.12
N TYR A 171 -3.47 13.64 28.41
CA TYR A 171 -4.37 14.56 27.70
C TYR A 171 -5.67 14.89 28.47
N GLN A 172 -6.62 15.68 27.90
CA GLN A 172 -7.68 16.57 28.46
C GLN A 172 -8.29 16.27 29.83
N PHE A 173 -8.37 15.00 30.21
CA PHE A 173 -8.89 14.59 31.51
C PHE A 173 -7.82 14.30 32.55
N ALA A 174 -6.54 14.46 32.23
CA ALA A 174 -5.40 14.44 33.11
C ALA A 174 -4.48 15.64 32.81
N ASP A 175 -3.97 16.31 33.84
CA ASP A 175 -2.92 17.31 33.67
C ASP A 175 -1.67 16.62 33.11
N PRO A 176 -1.18 17.00 31.93
CA PRO A 176 -0.08 16.29 31.27
C PRO A 176 1.28 16.51 31.96
N VAL A 177 1.36 17.39 32.97
CA VAL A 177 2.56 17.71 33.74
C VAL A 177 2.51 17.09 35.14
N THR A 178 1.35 17.13 35.80
CA THR A 178 1.20 16.64 37.19
C THR A 178 0.54 15.28 37.28
N GLY A 179 -0.22 14.90 36.26
CA GLY A 179 -1.00 13.66 36.22
C GLY A 179 -2.38 13.71 36.87
N GLU A 180 -2.80 14.87 37.36
CA GLU A 180 -4.06 15.02 38.08
C GLU A 180 -5.26 14.92 37.13
N GLN A 181 -6.24 14.08 37.46
CA GLN A 181 -7.45 13.94 36.65
C GLN A 181 -8.37 15.17 36.76
N LYS A 182 -9.09 15.48 35.67
CA LYS A 182 -9.99 16.63 35.55
C LYS A 182 -11.31 16.32 36.23
N ILE A 183 -11.88 17.36 36.83
CA ILE A 183 -13.26 17.35 37.30
C ILE A 183 -14.15 17.94 36.21
N LEU A 184 -15.00 17.11 35.61
CA LEU A 184 -16.01 17.53 34.64
C LEU A 184 -17.18 18.16 35.36
N SER A 185 -17.67 19.29 34.84
CA SER A 185 -18.85 19.93 35.41
C SER A 185 -19.68 20.64 34.34
N THR A 186 -21.00 20.68 34.54
CA THR A 186 -21.86 21.55 33.71
C THR A 186 -21.52 23.03 33.95
N GLU A 187 -21.87 23.91 33.00
CA GLU A 187 -21.72 25.37 33.17
C GLU A 187 -22.31 25.92 34.49
N SER A 188 -23.36 25.25 34.99
CA SER A 188 -24.03 25.62 36.25
C SER A 188 -23.33 25.14 37.52
N GLY A 189 -22.36 24.22 37.39
CA GLY A 189 -21.66 23.56 38.49
C GLY A 189 -22.50 22.55 39.30
N ASN A 190 -23.75 22.28 38.91
CA ASN A 190 -24.65 21.42 39.68
C ASN A 190 -24.43 19.92 39.45
N LEU A 191 -23.88 19.56 38.31
CA LEU A 191 -23.40 18.20 38.02
C LEU A 191 -21.89 18.28 37.91
N VAL A 192 -21.24 17.44 38.69
CA VAL A 192 -19.79 17.32 38.79
C VAL A 192 -19.44 15.84 38.78
N TYR A 193 -18.42 15.47 38.03
CA TYR A 193 -17.87 14.11 37.96
C TYR A 193 -16.35 14.19 37.96
N ASP A 194 -15.70 13.48 38.87
CA ASP A 194 -14.25 13.40 38.93
C ASP A 194 -13.79 12.26 38.02
N CYS A 195 -12.95 12.54 37.04
CA CYS A 195 -12.44 11.51 36.14
C CYS A 195 -11.48 10.54 36.82
N ALA A 196 -10.96 10.87 38.00
CA ALA A 196 -10.26 9.89 38.84
C ALA A 196 -11.16 8.73 39.30
N ASP A 197 -12.48 8.93 39.33
CA ASP A 197 -13.47 7.91 39.71
C ASP A 197 -14.02 7.14 38.49
N ALA A 198 -13.38 7.26 37.33
CA ALA A 198 -13.82 6.69 36.06
C ALA A 198 -12.85 5.71 35.36
N PRO A 199 -11.86 5.08 36.03
CA PRO A 199 -10.91 4.22 35.33
C PRO A 199 -11.60 2.98 34.74
N LEU A 200 -11.00 2.42 33.69
CA LEU A 200 -11.44 1.14 33.14
C LEU A 200 -11.08 -0.01 34.10
N ASP A 201 -11.89 -1.07 34.09
CA ASP A 201 -11.54 -2.31 34.77
C ASP A 201 -10.43 -3.05 34.00
N ASP A 202 -9.22 -3.06 34.56
CA ASP A 202 -8.07 -3.78 34.01
C ASP A 202 -7.91 -5.21 34.57
N ASN A 203 -8.89 -5.70 35.32
CA ASN A 203 -8.95 -7.09 35.77
C ASN A 203 -9.52 -8.01 34.69
N ALA A 204 -8.79 -8.15 33.58
CA ALA A 204 -9.20 -9.00 32.47
C ALA A 204 -9.09 -10.50 32.79
N LEU A 205 -10.20 -11.23 32.79
CA LEU A 205 -10.28 -12.67 33.06
C LEU A 205 -10.35 -13.48 31.77
N ILE A 206 -9.47 -14.46 31.63
CA ILE A 206 -9.37 -15.33 30.45
C ILE A 206 -10.55 -16.29 30.42
N LEU A 207 -11.25 -16.37 29.29
CA LEU A 207 -12.25 -17.40 29.06
C LEU A 207 -11.62 -18.77 28.83
N VAL A 208 -12.17 -19.77 29.49
CA VAL A 208 -11.89 -21.19 29.27
C VAL A 208 -13.22 -21.93 29.21
N ASP A 209 -13.52 -22.55 28.07
CA ASP A 209 -14.77 -23.24 27.77
C ASP A 209 -16.03 -22.37 27.99
N GLY A 210 -15.89 -21.06 27.77
CA GLY A 210 -16.96 -20.07 27.93
C GLY A 210 -17.22 -19.64 29.38
N GLU A 211 -16.41 -20.09 30.34
CA GLU A 211 -16.45 -19.67 31.75
C GLU A 211 -15.25 -18.76 32.08
N LEU A 212 -15.43 -17.84 33.03
CA LEU A 212 -14.35 -16.95 33.48
C LEU A 212 -13.29 -17.75 34.25
N GLY A 213 -12.07 -17.72 33.73
CA GLY A 213 -10.90 -18.41 34.26
C GLY A 213 -9.95 -17.47 35.00
N PRO A 214 -8.63 -17.74 34.96
CA PRO A 214 -7.64 -16.92 35.62
C PRO A 214 -7.51 -15.54 34.97
N ARG A 215 -6.95 -14.60 35.73
CA ARG A 215 -6.62 -13.27 35.23
C ARG A 215 -5.51 -13.33 34.18
N LEU A 216 -5.60 -12.50 33.15
CA LEU A 216 -4.51 -12.21 32.23
C LEU A 216 -3.44 -11.34 32.93
N GLU A 217 -2.22 -11.86 32.97
CA GLU A 217 -1.04 -11.27 33.62
C GLU A 217 0.16 -11.15 32.65
N SER A 218 0.06 -11.76 31.47
CA SER A 218 1.11 -11.77 30.45
C SER A 218 0.49 -11.60 29.06
N SER A 219 1.05 -10.70 28.24
CA SER A 219 0.73 -10.58 26.81
C SER A 219 1.57 -11.53 25.94
N VAL A 220 2.40 -12.40 26.53
CA VAL A 220 3.19 -13.38 25.77
C VAL A 220 2.24 -14.48 25.24
N PRO A 221 2.09 -14.62 23.92
CA PRO A 221 1.23 -15.64 23.34
C PRO A 221 1.81 -17.04 23.59
N CYS A 222 0.94 -18.03 23.68
CA CYS A 222 1.37 -19.43 23.73
C CYS A 222 1.70 -19.97 22.34
N ASP A 223 2.86 -20.63 22.21
CA ASP A 223 3.33 -21.21 20.95
C ASP A 223 2.73 -22.59 20.68
N GLU A 224 2.59 -23.44 21.71
CA GLU A 224 2.08 -24.81 21.56
C GLU A 224 1.18 -25.26 22.73
N VAL A 225 0.22 -26.14 22.43
CA VAL A 225 -0.66 -26.76 23.43
C VAL A 225 0.15 -27.66 24.37
N GLY A 226 0.26 -27.27 25.64
CA GLY A 226 0.82 -28.11 26.70
C GLY A 226 2.30 -27.88 27.04
N VAL A 227 2.90 -26.80 26.56
CA VAL A 227 4.27 -26.38 26.96
C VAL A 227 4.17 -25.12 27.83
N PRO A 228 4.39 -25.21 29.17
CA PRO A 228 4.43 -24.03 30.00
C PRO A 228 5.87 -23.58 30.25
N ASP A 229 6.19 -22.35 29.84
CA ASP A 229 6.88 -21.39 30.70
C ASP A 229 6.52 -19.97 30.22
N GLY A 230 5.61 -19.28 30.92
CA GLY A 230 5.38 -17.83 30.78
C GLY A 230 4.20 -17.32 29.93
N CYS A 231 3.44 -18.19 29.25
CA CYS A 231 2.27 -17.79 28.46
C CYS A 231 0.94 -18.22 29.13
N GLN A 232 -0.16 -17.52 28.84
CA GLN A 232 -1.50 -17.82 29.39
C GLN A 232 -2.59 -18.05 28.35
N MET A 233 -2.39 -17.56 27.13
CA MET A 233 -3.42 -17.48 26.11
C MET A 233 -2.81 -17.69 24.72
N PHE A 234 -3.49 -18.46 23.86
CA PHE A 234 -3.10 -18.57 22.46
C PHE A 234 -3.53 -17.33 21.66
N PRO A 235 -2.84 -17.00 20.57
CA PRO A 235 -3.36 -16.06 19.59
C PRO A 235 -4.77 -16.43 19.16
N ASN A 236 -5.65 -15.43 19.08
CA ASN A 236 -7.05 -15.63 18.71
C ASN A 236 -7.50 -14.57 17.73
N ASP A 237 -7.40 -14.90 16.44
CA ASP A 237 -7.89 -14.04 15.37
C ASP A 237 -9.40 -14.23 15.13
N LYS A 238 -10.18 -14.22 16.22
CA LYS A 238 -11.66 -14.22 16.22
C LYS A 238 -12.31 -15.52 15.75
N THR A 239 -11.57 -16.62 15.86
CA THR A 239 -12.06 -17.95 15.48
C THR A 239 -12.82 -18.64 16.61
N ASP A 240 -12.40 -18.42 17.86
CA ASP A 240 -13.03 -18.99 19.05
C ASP A 240 -13.42 -17.87 20.04
N MET A 241 -14.70 -17.77 20.38
CA MET A 241 -15.20 -16.80 21.37
C MET A 241 -15.49 -17.43 22.74
N LEU A 242 -15.17 -18.71 22.92
CA LEU A 242 -15.29 -19.44 24.19
C LEU A 242 -13.94 -19.61 24.89
N ASN A 243 -12.83 -19.45 24.17
CA ASN A 243 -11.48 -19.58 24.70
C ASN A 243 -10.58 -18.46 24.20
N ASN A 244 -9.44 -18.28 24.87
CA ASN A 244 -8.37 -17.40 24.43
C ASN A 244 -8.83 -15.96 24.13
N ILE A 245 -9.69 -15.46 24.99
CA ILE A 245 -10.09 -14.05 25.05
C ILE A 245 -10.19 -13.68 26.52
N ALA A 246 -9.60 -12.55 26.91
CA ALA A 246 -9.73 -12.03 28.26
C ALA A 246 -10.78 -10.91 28.31
N LEU A 247 -11.54 -10.84 29.40
CA LEU A 247 -12.68 -9.93 29.53
C LEU A 247 -12.60 -9.14 30.83
N SER A 248 -12.86 -7.85 30.76
CA SER A 248 -13.18 -7.02 31.91
C SER A 248 -14.63 -6.54 31.86
N THR A 249 -15.04 -5.68 32.79
CA THR A 249 -16.34 -5.02 32.69
C THR A 249 -16.47 -4.06 31.51
N ASP A 250 -15.34 -3.52 31.03
CA ASP A 250 -15.31 -2.40 30.09
C ASP A 250 -14.80 -2.75 28.70
N TYR A 251 -13.96 -3.79 28.54
CA TYR A 251 -13.37 -4.20 27.26
C TYR A 251 -12.94 -5.68 27.24
N SER A 252 -12.52 -6.16 26.06
CA SER A 252 -11.90 -7.48 25.90
C SER A 252 -10.49 -7.38 25.31
N VAL A 253 -9.66 -8.39 25.57
CA VAL A 253 -8.30 -8.52 25.04
C VAL A 253 -8.18 -9.84 24.29
N GLN A 254 -7.73 -9.77 23.05
CA GLN A 254 -7.22 -10.91 22.28
C GLN A 254 -5.73 -10.71 22.03
N LEU A 255 -4.97 -11.79 21.87
CA LEU A 255 -3.58 -11.70 21.43
C LEU A 255 -3.51 -11.99 19.94
N LYS A 256 -2.70 -11.20 19.23
CA LYS A 256 -2.21 -11.53 17.90
C LYS A 256 -1.11 -12.58 17.97
N ASP A 257 -0.75 -13.12 16.81
CA ASP A 257 0.37 -14.04 16.62
C ASP A 257 1.72 -13.42 17.01
N ASP A 258 1.89 -12.11 16.78
CA ASP A 258 3.06 -11.34 17.22
C ASP A 258 3.03 -10.91 18.70
N GLY A 259 2.01 -11.35 19.45
CA GLY A 259 1.83 -11.06 20.88
C GLY A 259 1.27 -9.67 21.20
N LYS A 260 0.96 -8.84 20.20
CA LYS A 260 0.31 -7.55 20.47
C LYS A 260 -1.12 -7.78 20.96
N PRO A 261 -1.56 -7.04 22.01
CA PRO A 261 -2.95 -7.07 22.44
C PRO A 261 -3.83 -6.36 21.39
N LEU A 262 -4.99 -6.95 21.14
CA LEU A 262 -6.10 -6.32 20.43
C LEU A 262 -7.22 -6.08 21.43
N TYR A 263 -7.45 -4.81 21.75
CA TYR A 263 -8.52 -4.38 22.62
C TYR A 263 -9.81 -4.24 21.83
N GLY A 264 -10.89 -4.88 22.30
CA GLY A 264 -12.18 -4.90 21.63
C GLY A 264 -13.30 -4.31 22.47
N TRP A 265 -14.13 -3.47 21.83
CA TRP A 265 -15.40 -2.99 22.39
C TRP A 265 -16.48 -2.80 21.32
N GLY A 266 -17.74 -2.63 21.77
CA GLY A 266 -18.95 -2.65 20.97
C GLY A 266 -19.66 -4.01 20.96
N GLY A 267 -20.77 -4.04 20.21
CA GLY A 267 -21.76 -5.13 20.27
C GLY A 267 -21.66 -6.20 19.16
N LEU A 268 -20.70 -6.08 18.23
CA LEU A 268 -20.49 -7.04 17.14
C LEU A 268 -19.02 -7.11 16.75
N HIS A 269 -18.53 -8.32 16.48
CA HIS A 269 -17.26 -8.50 15.78
C HIS A 269 -17.51 -8.68 14.28
N LYS A 270 -16.50 -8.28 13.50
CA LYS A 270 -16.47 -8.44 12.05
C LYS A 270 -15.34 -9.38 11.68
N ARG A 271 -15.65 -10.33 10.79
CA ARG A 271 -14.67 -11.20 10.17
C ARG A 271 -14.77 -10.98 8.65
N PRO A 272 -13.85 -10.20 8.05
CA PRO A 272 -13.85 -10.02 6.61
C PRO A 272 -13.40 -11.31 5.93
N ASN A 273 -14.01 -11.64 4.81
CA ASN A 273 -13.42 -12.53 3.83
C ASN A 273 -12.36 -11.75 3.04
N ASP A 274 -11.41 -12.44 2.43
CA ASP A 274 -10.37 -11.88 1.60
C ASP A 274 -10.28 -12.62 0.25
N VAL A 275 -10.00 -11.88 -0.80
CA VAL A 275 -9.59 -12.45 -2.09
C VAL A 275 -8.11 -12.12 -2.23
N ARG A 276 -7.31 -13.15 -2.47
CA ARG A 276 -5.86 -13.05 -2.55
C ARG A 276 -5.37 -13.20 -3.98
N MET A 277 -4.43 -12.37 -4.37
CA MET A 277 -3.73 -12.48 -5.64
C MET A 277 -2.24 -12.67 -5.39
N TYR A 278 -1.59 -13.45 -6.25
CA TYR A 278 -0.18 -13.77 -6.22
C TYR A 278 0.52 -13.20 -7.45
N ALA A 279 1.67 -12.56 -7.26
CA ALA A 279 2.56 -12.20 -8.35
C ALA A 279 3.97 -12.72 -8.08
N ARG A 280 4.60 -13.24 -9.13
CA ARG A 280 6.02 -13.60 -9.17
C ARG A 280 6.75 -12.61 -10.06
N LEU A 281 7.75 -11.93 -9.52
CA LEU A 281 8.58 -10.98 -10.26
C LEU A 281 10.03 -11.51 -10.31
N ALA A 282 10.60 -11.55 -11.51
CA ALA A 282 11.92 -12.10 -11.72
C ALA A 282 12.99 -11.34 -10.92
N LEU A 283 13.84 -12.09 -10.21
CA LEU A 283 15.06 -11.57 -9.58
C LEU A 283 16.26 -11.68 -10.53
N PRO A 284 17.36 -10.91 -10.29
CA PRO A 284 18.61 -11.08 -11.04
C PRO A 284 19.08 -12.53 -11.02
N ASP A 285 19.49 -13.05 -12.19
CA ASP A 285 19.87 -14.46 -12.32
C ASP A 285 21.13 -14.79 -11.49
N GLU A 286 22.04 -13.83 -11.34
CA GLU A 286 23.25 -14.00 -10.51
C GLU A 286 22.94 -14.19 -9.02
N TRP A 287 21.78 -13.75 -8.51
CA TRP A 287 21.39 -13.97 -7.11
C TRP A 287 21.08 -15.45 -6.83
N LYS A 288 20.79 -16.23 -7.88
CA LYS A 288 20.37 -17.63 -7.79
C LYS A 288 21.55 -18.61 -7.85
N ASP A 289 22.78 -18.11 -8.00
CA ASP A 289 23.98 -18.95 -8.02
C ASP A 289 24.44 -19.24 -6.58
N PRO A 290 24.34 -20.50 -6.11
CA PRO A 290 24.72 -20.87 -4.73
C PRO A 290 26.22 -20.76 -4.46
N ASP A 291 27.07 -20.62 -5.50
CA ASP A 291 28.52 -20.46 -5.36
C ASP A 291 28.93 -18.99 -5.20
N ILE A 292 27.99 -18.04 -5.25
CA ILE A 292 28.22 -16.59 -5.10
C ILE A 292 27.73 -16.13 -3.71
N GLU A 293 28.54 -15.30 -3.05
CA GLU A 293 28.16 -14.68 -1.78
C GLU A 293 26.95 -13.74 -1.98
N PRO A 294 26.00 -13.69 -1.03
CA PRO A 294 24.83 -12.82 -1.15
C PRO A 294 25.19 -11.34 -1.39
N PHE A 295 24.48 -10.71 -2.31
CA PHE A 295 24.65 -9.30 -2.64
C PHE A 295 23.97 -8.42 -1.60
N VAL A 296 24.58 -7.28 -1.26
CA VAL A 296 23.98 -6.27 -0.39
C VAL A 296 22.99 -5.44 -1.21
N VAL A 297 21.72 -5.41 -0.80
CA VAL A 297 20.68 -4.65 -1.47
C VAL A 297 20.70 -3.22 -0.95
N THR A 298 20.89 -2.27 -1.87
CA THR A 298 21.00 -0.83 -1.57
C THR A 298 19.70 -0.06 -1.83
N LYS A 299 18.84 -0.59 -2.70
CA LYS A 299 17.49 -0.08 -2.94
C LYS A 299 16.56 -1.22 -3.32
N ALA A 300 15.36 -1.23 -2.75
CA ALA A 300 14.32 -2.16 -3.14
C ALA A 300 12.94 -1.53 -3.01
N TYR A 301 12.35 -1.15 -4.13
CA TYR A 301 11.01 -0.56 -4.19
C TYR A 301 10.04 -1.50 -4.90
N LEU A 302 8.80 -1.52 -4.41
CA LEU A 302 7.69 -2.14 -5.10
C LEU A 302 6.66 -1.06 -5.47
N GLU A 303 6.52 -0.81 -6.76
CA GLU A 303 5.48 0.07 -7.31
C GLU A 303 4.25 -0.76 -7.65
N VAL A 304 3.10 -0.36 -7.13
CA VAL A 304 1.82 -1.04 -7.36
C VAL A 304 0.86 -0.05 -7.98
N ASP A 305 0.41 -0.33 -9.19
CA ASP A 305 -0.62 0.44 -9.89
C ASP A 305 -1.99 -0.18 -9.59
N HIS A 306 -2.87 0.59 -8.98
CA HIS A 306 -4.17 0.12 -8.52
C HIS A 306 -5.19 1.27 -8.45
N LEU A 307 -6.46 0.95 -8.19
CA LEU A 307 -7.44 1.96 -7.82
C LEU A 307 -7.35 2.26 -6.33
N ILE A 308 -7.50 3.53 -5.94
CA ILE A 308 -7.64 3.94 -4.55
C ILE A 308 -8.79 3.15 -3.93
N THR A 309 -8.47 2.34 -2.92
CA THR A 309 -9.44 1.44 -2.31
C THR A 309 -10.27 2.18 -1.27
N ASN A 310 -11.40 1.60 -0.86
CA ASN A 310 -12.19 2.17 0.24
C ASN A 310 -11.90 1.53 1.60
N ASN A 311 -11.00 0.52 1.61
CA ASN A 311 -10.69 -0.28 2.77
C ASN A 311 -9.20 -0.13 3.15
N PRO A 312 -8.89 0.49 4.30
CA PRO A 312 -7.51 0.61 4.75
C PRO A 312 -6.87 -0.71 5.22
N ASN A 313 -7.61 -1.82 5.17
CA ASN A 313 -7.11 -3.16 5.51
C ASN A 313 -6.70 -3.98 4.29
N ASP A 314 -6.70 -3.41 3.08
CA ASP A 314 -6.14 -4.08 1.92
C ASP A 314 -4.61 -4.09 2.02
N GLN A 315 -4.03 -5.29 2.02
CA GLN A 315 -2.61 -5.50 2.36
C GLN A 315 -1.77 -5.87 1.14
N ILE A 316 -0.49 -5.49 1.19
CA ILE A 316 0.57 -5.98 0.33
C ILE A 316 1.48 -6.83 1.22
N ARG A 317 1.83 -8.04 0.79
CA ARG A 317 2.63 -9.02 1.55
C ARG A 317 3.84 -9.48 0.73
N PRO A 318 4.90 -8.65 0.64
CA PRO A 318 6.18 -9.03 0.02
C PRO A 318 6.80 -10.21 0.77
N GLU A 319 7.12 -11.31 0.09
CA GLU A 319 7.70 -12.52 0.70
C GLU A 319 6.91 -13.04 1.92
N ASP A 320 5.60 -12.79 1.95
CA ASP A 320 4.69 -13.03 3.08
C ASP A 320 5.06 -12.30 4.39
N LEU A 321 5.95 -11.32 4.31
CA LEU A 321 6.34 -10.50 5.43
C LEU A 321 5.25 -9.49 5.79
N GLU A 322 5.06 -9.28 7.09
CA GLU A 322 4.35 -8.13 7.63
C GLU A 322 5.35 -7.10 8.12
N ASN A 323 5.14 -5.83 7.77
CA ASN A 323 6.01 -4.76 8.22
C ASN A 323 5.22 -3.59 8.81
N GLU A 324 5.11 -3.60 10.13
CA GLU A 324 4.49 -2.50 10.88
C GLU A 324 5.45 -1.32 11.11
N ALA A 325 6.74 -1.46 10.78
CA ALA A 325 7.73 -0.39 10.90
C ALA A 325 7.66 0.62 9.73
N ALA A 326 7.16 0.18 8.57
CA ALA A 326 6.77 1.09 7.49
C ALA A 326 5.51 1.86 7.92
N THR A 327 5.67 3.06 8.47
CA THR A 327 4.56 3.79 9.11
C THR A 327 3.95 4.88 8.24
N GLY A 328 4.63 5.28 7.17
CA GLY A 328 4.37 6.53 6.46
C GLY A 328 4.68 7.76 7.34
N ARG A 329 4.05 8.89 7.02
CA ARG A 329 4.22 10.14 7.76
C ARG A 329 3.55 10.09 9.14
N LYS A 330 4.35 10.32 10.17
CA LYS A 330 3.94 10.42 11.58
C LYS A 330 3.55 11.87 11.94
N PRO A 331 2.88 12.07 13.10
CA PRO A 331 2.64 13.39 13.66
C PRO A 331 3.94 14.16 13.91
N SER A 332 3.97 15.46 13.58
CA SER A 332 5.16 16.29 13.78
C SER A 332 5.30 16.75 15.23
N TYR A 333 6.53 16.69 15.76
CA TYR A 333 6.81 16.97 17.16
C TYR A 333 8.20 17.54 17.41
N PHE A 334 8.41 18.11 18.59
CA PHE A 334 9.72 18.40 19.15
C PHE A 334 9.90 17.72 20.51
N ILE A 335 11.13 17.41 20.88
CA ILE A 335 11.48 16.84 22.18
C ILE A 335 11.78 17.98 23.15
N GLU A 336 11.07 18.03 24.27
CA GLU A 336 11.30 19.02 25.32
C GLU A 336 12.64 18.79 26.03
N ASN A 337 13.37 19.87 26.32
CA ASN A 337 14.71 19.83 26.95
C ASN A 337 15.72 18.94 26.21
N TYR A 338 15.61 18.84 24.88
CA TYR A 338 16.49 18.02 24.06
C TYR A 338 17.97 18.42 24.23
N ASP A 339 18.79 17.46 24.67
CA ASP A 339 20.25 17.53 24.67
C ASP A 339 20.78 16.24 24.01
N PRO A 340 21.30 16.29 22.78
CA PRO A 340 21.75 15.08 22.08
C PRO A 340 22.95 14.41 22.75
N GLU A 341 23.72 15.12 23.60
CA GLU A 341 24.87 14.55 24.31
C GLU A 341 24.47 13.87 25.63
N ASN A 342 23.33 14.24 26.22
CA ASN A 342 22.88 13.77 27.52
C ASN A 342 21.39 13.40 27.55
N LEU A 343 20.84 12.96 26.41
CA LEU A 343 19.44 12.58 26.30
C LEU A 343 19.18 11.37 27.21
N ASP A 344 18.34 11.56 28.23
CA ASP A 344 17.82 10.48 29.06
C ASP A 344 16.47 10.03 28.49
N PRO A 345 16.38 8.83 27.88
CA PRO A 345 15.15 8.33 27.28
C PRO A 345 13.97 8.24 28.26
N GLU A 346 14.23 8.10 29.56
CA GLU A 346 13.17 8.05 30.58
C GLU A 346 12.58 9.44 30.90
N SER A 347 13.22 10.51 30.42
CA SER A 347 12.79 11.91 30.62
C SER A 347 12.19 12.55 29.37
N GLU A 348 12.16 11.85 28.24
CA GLU A 348 11.68 12.39 26.97
C GLU A 348 10.19 12.77 27.00
N VAL A 349 9.89 14.00 26.61
CA VAL A 349 8.53 14.48 26.39
C VAL A 349 8.43 15.03 24.97
N TRP A 350 7.52 14.47 24.17
CA TRP A 350 7.31 14.90 22.78
C TRP A 350 6.10 15.82 22.73
N LYS A 351 6.23 16.97 22.08
CA LYS A 351 5.19 17.98 21.95
C LYS A 351 4.93 18.30 20.49
N SER A 352 3.67 18.40 20.09
CA SER A 352 3.27 18.67 18.71
C SER A 352 3.86 19.99 18.20
N THR A 353 4.33 20.03 16.95
CA THR A 353 4.75 21.29 16.31
C THR A 353 3.60 21.96 15.54
N VAL A 354 2.48 21.25 15.39
CA VAL A 354 1.34 21.65 14.56
C VAL A 354 0.06 21.63 15.39
N SER A 355 -0.76 22.66 15.25
CA SER A 355 -2.15 22.67 15.74
C SER A 355 -3.03 21.86 14.79
N CYS A 356 -3.70 20.83 15.29
CA CYS A 356 -4.49 19.93 14.46
C CYS A 356 -5.74 19.42 15.20
N TYR A 357 -6.53 18.59 14.52
CA TYR A 357 -7.69 17.91 15.08
C TYR A 357 -7.40 16.43 15.34
N GLU A 358 -8.11 15.87 16.30
CA GLU A 358 -8.23 14.44 16.50
C GLU A 358 -9.29 13.84 15.56
N GLY A 359 -9.32 12.52 15.45
CA GLY A 359 -10.20 11.83 14.51
C GLY A 359 -11.69 11.89 14.85
N ASP A 360 -12.03 12.26 16.08
CA ASP A 360 -13.39 12.55 16.55
C ASP A 360 -13.83 14.01 16.28
N GLY A 361 -12.89 14.87 15.86
CA GLY A 361 -13.13 16.27 15.52
C GLY A 361 -12.86 17.26 16.63
N ASP A 362 -12.39 16.81 17.78
CA ASP A 362 -11.90 17.69 18.82
C ASP A 362 -10.56 18.29 18.41
N PHE A 363 -10.33 19.54 18.82
CA PHE A 363 -9.02 20.14 18.67
C PHE A 363 -8.06 19.45 19.62
N ILE A 364 -6.82 19.26 19.15
CA ILE A 364 -5.76 18.69 19.95
C ILE A 364 -5.48 19.51 21.22
N GLU A 365 -6.02 20.75 21.42
CA GLU A 365 -6.24 21.38 22.76
C GLU A 365 -7.33 22.51 22.82
N GLY A 366 -8.12 22.54 23.92
CA GLY A 366 -8.64 23.76 24.60
C GLY A 366 -10.16 24.09 24.59
N GLU A 367 -10.82 24.09 25.76
CA GLU A 367 -12.18 24.64 25.97
C GLU A 367 -12.22 26.18 25.83
N ALA A 368 -13.25 26.68 25.15
CA ALA A 368 -13.48 28.10 24.85
C ALA A 368 -13.61 29.00 26.12
N PRO A 369 -13.29 30.32 26.03
CA PRO A 369 -13.04 31.09 24.81
C PRO A 369 -11.58 31.48 24.57
N ALA A 370 -11.10 31.07 23.39
CA ALA A 370 -10.06 31.69 22.57
C ALA A 370 -8.81 32.23 23.29
N THR A 371 -8.01 31.31 23.82
CA THR A 371 -6.56 31.38 23.60
C THR A 371 -6.21 30.11 22.82
N PRO A 372 -5.63 30.19 21.62
CA PRO A 372 -5.19 28.98 20.93
C PRO A 372 -4.25 28.23 21.86
N ILE A 373 -4.49 26.94 22.07
CA ILE A 373 -3.37 26.08 22.41
C ILE A 373 -2.99 25.39 21.10
N GLY A 374 -1.99 26.00 20.47
CA GLY A 374 -1.42 25.55 19.21
C GLY A 374 -0.36 24.49 19.45
N ALA A 375 0.66 24.40 18.59
CA ALA A 375 1.87 23.61 18.84
C ALA A 375 2.25 23.54 20.35
N GLY A 376 2.50 22.36 20.88
CA GLY A 376 2.83 22.15 22.30
C GLY A 376 2.14 20.95 22.96
N THR A 377 1.15 20.34 22.32
CA THR A 377 0.40 19.21 22.90
C THR A 377 1.25 17.98 23.05
N VAL A 378 1.16 17.33 24.20
CA VAL A 378 1.97 16.16 24.50
C VAL A 378 1.52 14.96 23.65
N LEU A 379 2.46 14.43 22.87
CA LEU A 379 2.32 13.22 22.04
C LEU A 379 3.05 12.01 22.64
N ARG A 380 4.00 12.25 23.55
CA ARG A 380 4.67 11.23 24.35
C ARG A 380 5.18 11.80 25.67
N ASN A 381 5.14 11.06 26.77
CA ASN A 381 5.55 11.54 28.10
C ASN A 381 6.24 10.46 28.96
N MET A 382 7.52 10.17 28.67
CA MET A 382 8.26 9.08 29.32
C MET A 382 8.33 9.10 30.86
N PRO A 383 8.32 10.26 31.55
CA PRO A 383 8.18 10.30 33.01
C PRO A 383 6.97 9.55 33.59
N PHE A 384 5.92 9.33 32.78
CA PHE A 384 4.72 8.58 33.15
C PHE A 384 4.64 7.19 32.49
N ALA A 385 5.73 6.74 31.85
CA ALA A 385 5.77 5.42 31.25
C ALA A 385 5.57 4.32 32.30
N LEU A 386 4.67 3.39 31.99
CA LEU A 386 4.46 2.22 32.82
C LEU A 386 5.62 1.23 32.69
N LYS A 387 5.87 0.48 33.76
CA LYS A 387 6.89 -0.56 33.75
C LYS A 387 6.38 -1.77 32.97
N LYS A 388 6.99 -2.05 31.82
CA LYS A 388 6.65 -3.18 30.93
C LYS A 388 6.45 -4.52 31.66
N ASN A 389 7.27 -4.79 32.68
CA ASN A 389 7.25 -6.05 33.44
C ASN A 389 6.75 -5.84 34.88
N ALA A 390 5.81 -4.90 35.10
CA ALA A 390 5.16 -4.76 36.40
C ALA A 390 4.40 -6.04 36.77
N THR A 391 3.68 -6.04 37.89
CA THR A 391 2.61 -7.01 38.16
C THR A 391 1.28 -6.28 38.00
N PRO A 392 0.28 -6.83 37.29
CA PRO A 392 -1.01 -6.16 37.14
C PRO A 392 -1.69 -5.91 38.49
N GLY A 393 -2.16 -4.69 38.75
CA GLY A 393 -2.95 -4.36 39.94
C GLY A 393 -4.37 -4.89 39.83
N THR A 394 -5.05 -5.26 40.92
CA THR A 394 -6.33 -6.02 40.89
C THR A 394 -7.59 -5.17 40.99
N LEU A 395 -7.44 -3.85 41.12
CA LEU A 395 -8.52 -2.90 41.29
C LEU A 395 -8.58 -1.95 40.09
N ALA A 396 -9.75 -1.37 39.82
CA ALA A 396 -9.89 -0.42 38.72
C ALA A 396 -9.07 0.86 38.95
N GLU A 397 -8.83 1.23 40.22
CA GLU A 397 -7.95 2.36 40.57
C GLU A 397 -6.44 2.05 40.48
N ASP A 398 -6.05 0.81 40.22
CA ASP A 398 -4.64 0.47 40.00
C ASP A 398 -4.21 0.84 38.57
N ASP A 399 -2.93 1.17 38.38
CA ASP A 399 -2.41 1.46 37.03
C ASP A 399 -2.66 0.28 36.07
N PRO A 400 -3.02 0.55 34.79
CA PRO A 400 -3.17 -0.50 33.80
C PRO A 400 -1.88 -1.31 33.66
N TYR A 401 -2.02 -2.57 33.29
CA TYR A 401 -0.85 -3.34 32.91
C TYR A 401 -0.36 -2.90 31.53
N ALA A 402 0.95 -2.73 31.38
CA ALA A 402 1.59 -2.29 30.15
C ALA A 402 1.64 -3.39 29.06
N PHE A 403 0.50 -4.02 28.75
CA PHE A 403 0.38 -5.01 27.67
C PHE A 403 0.68 -4.38 26.31
N SER A 404 0.24 -3.14 26.09
CA SER A 404 0.40 -2.42 24.83
C SER A 404 1.57 -1.46 24.88
N ALA A 405 2.18 -1.24 23.72
CA ALA A 405 3.41 -0.45 23.60
C ALA A 405 3.24 1.03 23.90
N ASP A 406 2.03 1.56 23.76
CA ASP A 406 1.71 2.94 24.12
C ASP A 406 1.87 3.21 25.61
N LEU A 407 1.59 2.23 26.49
CA LEU A 407 1.68 2.41 27.93
C LEU A 407 3.13 2.49 28.44
N TYR A 408 4.01 1.59 28.00
CA TYR A 408 5.41 1.59 28.43
C TYR A 408 6.32 2.50 27.59
N ASN A 409 5.83 3.03 26.47
CA ASN A 409 6.48 4.14 25.75
C ASN A 409 5.80 5.50 26.03
N ALA A 410 4.76 5.52 26.87
CA ALA A 410 3.98 6.70 27.23
C ALA A 410 3.47 7.53 26.03
N PHE A 411 3.01 6.87 24.96
CA PHE A 411 2.33 7.55 23.86
C PHE A 411 0.92 7.97 24.27
N THR A 412 0.45 9.10 23.75
CA THR A 412 -0.87 9.64 24.09
C THR A 412 -1.92 9.26 23.05
N ASN A 413 -3.21 9.41 23.39
CA ASN A 413 -4.29 9.33 22.41
C ASN A 413 -4.01 10.24 21.20
N ALA A 414 -3.60 11.50 21.45
CA ALA A 414 -3.33 12.48 20.42
C ALA A 414 -2.26 12.03 19.41
N TYR A 415 -1.29 11.20 19.81
CA TYR A 415 -0.33 10.61 18.85
C TYR A 415 -1.00 9.69 17.84
N TYR A 416 -1.99 8.91 18.28
CA TYR A 416 -2.72 7.96 17.44
C TYR A 416 -3.85 8.62 16.66
N THR A 417 -4.54 9.59 17.26
CA THR A 417 -5.80 10.16 16.73
C THR A 417 -5.64 11.47 15.98
N THR A 418 -4.49 12.15 16.08
CA THR A 418 -4.24 13.36 15.28
C THR A 418 -4.31 13.10 13.78
N ILE A 419 -4.91 14.04 13.05
CA ILE A 419 -4.95 14.03 11.58
C ILE A 419 -3.72 14.69 10.93
N ASN A 420 -2.71 15.11 11.71
CA ASN A 420 -1.41 15.58 11.20
C ASN A 420 -0.51 14.40 10.77
N ARG A 421 -1.02 13.52 9.93
CA ARG A 421 -0.30 12.32 9.51
C ARG A 421 -0.79 11.84 8.16
N ASP A 422 -0.01 10.99 7.51
CA ASP A 422 -0.46 10.27 6.32
C ASP A 422 0.30 8.96 6.17
N PRO A 423 -0.33 7.82 6.49
CA PRO A 423 0.34 6.51 6.43
C PRO A 423 0.75 6.07 5.02
N PHE A 424 0.31 6.79 3.98
CA PHE A 424 0.53 6.44 2.57
C PHE A 424 1.51 7.39 1.86
N GLU A 425 2.20 8.24 2.62
CA GLU A 425 3.28 9.11 2.15
C GLU A 425 4.64 8.64 2.64
N TRP A 426 5.65 8.85 1.80
CA TRP A 426 7.06 8.82 2.20
C TRP A 426 7.31 9.95 3.21
N SER A 427 7.99 9.63 4.29
CA SER A 427 8.19 10.50 5.44
C SER A 427 9.65 10.90 5.59
N TYR A 428 9.90 12.20 5.64
CA TYR A 428 11.23 12.78 5.76
C TYR A 428 11.30 13.75 6.93
N VAL A 429 12.49 13.95 7.49
CA VAL A 429 12.75 15.04 8.44
C VAL A 429 14.00 15.82 8.03
N SER A 430 14.06 17.09 8.42
CA SER A 430 15.29 17.87 8.27
C SER A 430 16.38 17.30 9.17
N THR A 431 17.57 17.09 8.62
CA THR A 431 18.75 16.67 9.39
C THR A 431 19.11 17.71 10.45
N GLU A 432 18.97 19.00 10.14
CA GLU A 432 19.17 20.10 11.11
C GLU A 432 18.07 20.10 12.18
N GLY A 433 16.81 19.92 11.79
CA GLY A 433 15.70 19.81 12.73
C GLY A 433 15.91 18.68 13.74
N LYS A 434 16.18 17.47 13.24
CA LYS A 434 16.43 16.28 14.07
C LYS A 434 17.62 16.47 15.01
N ALA A 435 18.71 17.08 14.53
CA ALA A 435 19.87 17.38 15.37
C ALA A 435 19.56 18.35 16.54
N ASN A 436 18.43 19.07 16.46
CA ASN A 436 17.90 19.94 17.51
C ASN A 436 16.65 19.36 18.19
N GLY A 437 16.34 18.08 17.97
CA GLY A 437 15.18 17.42 18.58
C GLY A 437 13.84 17.83 17.97
N VAL A 438 13.83 18.43 16.78
CA VAL A 438 12.61 18.84 16.05
C VAL A 438 12.38 17.89 14.87
N TYR A 439 11.24 17.21 14.89
CA TYR A 439 10.80 16.23 13.92
C TYR A 439 9.57 16.78 13.18
N ASP A 440 9.80 17.75 12.31
CA ASP A 440 8.79 18.24 11.37
C ASP A 440 8.74 17.30 10.16
N PHE A 441 7.77 16.38 10.16
CA PHE A 441 7.68 15.36 9.12
C PHE A 441 7.13 15.95 7.82
N ILE A 442 7.87 15.72 6.74
CA ILE A 442 7.52 16.14 5.39
C ILE A 442 7.07 14.90 4.61
N GLY A 443 5.85 14.96 4.10
CA GLY A 443 5.23 13.90 3.30
C GLY A 443 5.52 14.06 1.81
N SER A 444 5.73 12.96 1.10
CA SER A 444 5.75 12.90 -0.36
C SER A 444 5.00 11.68 -0.88
N ALA A 445 4.32 11.81 -2.01
CA ALA A 445 3.64 10.68 -2.65
C ALA A 445 4.64 9.65 -3.24
N PHE A 446 5.85 10.09 -3.57
CA PHE A 446 6.92 9.30 -4.20
C PHE A 446 8.25 9.51 -3.47
N PRO A 447 9.18 8.53 -3.53
CA PRO A 447 10.49 8.69 -2.92
C PRO A 447 11.26 9.85 -3.57
N LYS A 448 11.92 10.67 -2.74
CA LYS A 448 12.90 11.67 -3.17
C LYS A 448 14.22 11.00 -3.58
N SER A 449 14.90 11.56 -4.58
CA SER A 449 16.25 11.11 -4.95
C SER A 449 17.28 11.53 -3.89
N GLU A 450 18.45 10.89 -3.88
CA GLU A 450 19.54 11.25 -2.97
C GLU A 450 20.01 12.70 -3.17
N GLU A 451 19.98 13.20 -4.42
CA GLU A 451 20.27 14.60 -4.72
C GLU A 451 19.23 15.55 -4.13
N GLU A 452 17.94 15.19 -4.19
CA GLU A 452 16.86 15.98 -3.57
C GLU A 452 16.99 15.98 -2.05
N LEU A 453 17.27 14.83 -1.43
CA LEU A 453 17.49 14.71 0.01
C LEU A 453 18.67 15.57 0.46
N THR A 454 19.80 15.48 -0.25
CA THR A 454 20.99 16.29 0.04
C THR A 454 20.73 17.78 -0.16
N ALA A 455 20.03 18.16 -1.23
CA ALA A 455 19.74 19.56 -1.54
C ALA A 455 18.78 20.21 -0.52
N ASP A 456 17.78 19.46 -0.06
CA ASP A 456 16.79 19.92 0.90
C ASP A 456 17.24 19.73 2.36
N GLY A 457 18.37 19.04 2.60
CA GLY A 457 18.88 18.72 3.93
C GLY A 457 17.94 17.79 4.70
N LEU A 458 17.40 16.78 4.01
CA LEU A 458 16.44 15.81 4.51
C LEU A 458 17.06 14.42 4.66
N GLU A 459 16.52 13.65 5.60
CA GLU A 459 16.75 12.22 5.71
C GLU A 459 15.42 11.46 5.70
N LEU A 460 15.43 10.25 5.13
CA LEU A 460 14.29 9.34 5.14
C LEU A 460 14.05 8.82 6.56
N VAL A 461 12.79 8.87 7.00
CA VAL A 461 12.36 8.24 8.25
C VAL A 461 11.64 6.93 8.00
N SER A 462 10.72 6.91 7.04
CA SER A 462 9.97 5.71 6.65
C SER A 462 9.26 5.94 5.32
N GLY A 463 9.17 4.91 4.50
CA GLY A 463 8.26 4.83 3.36
C GLY A 463 6.79 4.61 3.79
N PRO A 464 5.87 4.57 2.80
CA PRO A 464 4.46 4.26 3.03
C PRO A 464 4.26 2.88 3.64
N ARG A 465 3.17 2.71 4.40
CA ARG A 465 2.71 1.40 4.87
C ARG A 465 2.59 0.41 3.72
N TRP A 466 2.90 -0.86 3.98
CA TRP A 466 2.76 -1.97 3.01
C TRP A 466 1.30 -2.35 2.78
N ARG A 467 0.55 -1.44 2.17
CA ARG A 467 -0.89 -1.51 1.94
C ARG A 467 -1.25 -0.86 0.62
N LEU A 468 -2.37 -1.27 0.04
CA LEU A 468 -2.96 -0.51 -1.06
C LEU A 468 -3.48 0.81 -0.50
N LYS A 469 -3.21 1.91 -1.20
CA LYS A 469 -3.62 3.26 -0.77
C LYS A 469 -5.15 3.39 -0.73
N PRO A 470 -5.74 3.62 0.46
CA PRO A 470 -7.16 3.84 0.64
C PRO A 470 -7.48 5.33 0.79
N ASN A 471 -8.76 5.68 0.87
CA ASN A 471 -9.19 7.04 1.21
C ASN A 471 -9.20 7.38 2.72
N LYS A 472 -8.72 6.48 3.58
CA LYS A 472 -8.86 6.56 5.05
C LYS A 472 -7.55 6.28 5.77
N PHE A 473 -7.38 6.83 6.97
CA PHE A 473 -6.18 6.63 7.78
C PHE A 473 -5.89 5.15 8.09
N GLY A 474 -6.90 4.39 8.55
CA GLY A 474 -6.73 2.95 8.82
C GLY A 474 -6.62 2.60 10.29
N GLN A 475 -5.78 1.62 10.64
CA GLN A 475 -5.69 0.93 11.94
C GLN A 475 -5.90 1.81 13.18
N ASP A 476 -5.28 3.00 13.23
CA ASP A 476 -5.35 3.90 14.38
C ASP A 476 -6.61 4.79 14.35
N LEU A 477 -7.09 5.14 13.15
CA LEU A 477 -8.27 5.97 12.89
C LEU A 477 -9.20 5.29 11.87
N PRO A 478 -9.81 4.15 12.22
CA PRO A 478 -10.51 3.33 11.26
C PRO A 478 -11.79 4.03 10.81
N GLY A 479 -11.88 4.29 9.50
CA GLY A 479 -13.09 4.86 8.89
C GLY A 479 -13.07 6.37 8.71
N LEU A 480 -12.09 7.09 9.27
CA LEU A 480 -11.90 8.52 9.02
C LEU A 480 -11.18 8.73 7.69
N GLU A 481 -11.74 9.60 6.84
CA GLU A 481 -11.18 9.94 5.53
C GLU A 481 -9.95 10.84 5.70
N VAL A 482 -8.95 10.71 4.82
CA VAL A 482 -7.76 11.58 4.88
C VAL A 482 -8.11 12.93 4.24
N PRO A 483 -7.98 14.07 4.96
CA PRO A 483 -8.39 15.35 4.44
C PRO A 483 -7.39 15.89 3.42
N LYS A 484 -7.91 16.55 2.37
CA LYS A 484 -7.08 17.23 1.36
C LYS A 484 -6.34 18.44 1.95
N ILE A 485 -7.02 19.19 2.81
CA ILE A 485 -6.41 20.26 3.61
C ILE A 485 -6.07 19.66 4.96
N GLU A 486 -4.78 19.48 5.22
CA GLU A 486 -4.30 18.96 6.50
C GLU A 486 -4.83 19.81 7.66
N CYS A 487 -5.16 19.13 8.77
CA CYS A 487 -5.67 19.77 9.98
C CYS A 487 -6.93 20.63 9.76
N SER A 488 -7.74 20.31 8.75
CA SER A 488 -9.09 20.84 8.63
C SER A 488 -10.06 20.12 9.56
N ALA A 489 -11.13 20.79 9.98
CA ALA A 489 -12.11 20.20 10.90
C ALA A 489 -12.93 19.09 10.21
N PRO A 490 -13.09 17.91 10.82
CA PRO A 490 -14.08 16.92 10.37
C PRO A 490 -15.52 17.35 10.79
N PRO A 491 -16.57 16.76 10.19
CA PRO A 491 -16.53 15.76 9.13
C PRO A 491 -16.13 16.38 7.78
N PHE A 492 -15.35 15.64 7.01
CA PHE A 492 -14.89 16.10 5.70
C PHE A 492 -16.02 16.02 4.67
N LYS A 493 -16.07 17.04 3.82
CA LYS A 493 -16.91 17.03 2.63
C LYS A 493 -16.13 16.41 1.48
N SER A 494 -16.83 15.94 0.46
CA SER A 494 -16.20 15.31 -0.71
C SER A 494 -15.12 16.17 -1.38
N ASP A 495 -15.24 17.51 -1.36
CA ASP A 495 -14.23 18.43 -1.92
C ASP A 495 -12.95 18.56 -1.07
N ASN A 496 -12.98 18.01 0.15
CA ASN A 496 -11.88 17.97 1.11
C ASN A 496 -11.38 16.54 1.38
N ILE A 497 -11.67 15.57 0.51
CA ILE A 497 -11.08 14.23 0.58
C ILE A 497 -9.78 14.25 -0.25
N LYS A 498 -8.68 13.73 0.31
CA LYS A 498 -7.36 13.74 -0.35
C LYS A 498 -7.26 12.71 -1.47
N TYR A 499 -7.79 11.51 -1.21
CA TYR A 499 -7.68 10.33 -2.07
C TYR A 499 -9.08 9.89 -2.49
N GLU A 500 -9.42 10.07 -3.76
CA GLU A 500 -10.77 9.75 -4.26
C GLU A 500 -10.88 8.25 -4.58
N VAL A 501 -11.82 7.55 -3.94
CA VAL A 501 -12.03 6.11 -4.17
C VAL A 501 -12.32 5.83 -5.64
N GLY A 502 -11.57 4.88 -6.23
CA GLY A 502 -11.70 4.50 -7.64
C GLY A 502 -10.85 5.34 -8.60
N GLU A 503 -10.08 6.31 -8.11
CA GLU A 503 -9.02 6.95 -8.91
C GLU A 503 -7.82 5.99 -9.06
N ARG A 504 -7.20 5.97 -10.24
CA ARG A 504 -5.99 5.16 -10.47
C ARG A 504 -4.77 5.84 -9.85
N VAL A 505 -3.96 5.08 -9.13
CA VAL A 505 -2.79 5.58 -8.40
C VAL A 505 -1.67 4.55 -8.43
N THR A 506 -0.43 5.03 -8.32
CA THR A 506 0.73 4.20 -8.03
C THR A 506 1.11 4.38 -6.57
N THR A 507 1.21 3.27 -5.83
CA THR A 507 1.77 3.22 -4.48
C THR A 507 3.17 2.64 -4.58
N VAL A 508 4.17 3.34 -4.04
CA VAL A 508 5.56 2.89 -4.02
C VAL A 508 5.96 2.63 -2.57
N ILE A 509 6.23 1.37 -2.24
CA ILE A 509 6.65 0.97 -0.88
C ILE A 509 8.16 0.67 -0.86
N ASN A 510 8.81 0.94 0.27
CA ASN A 510 10.19 0.56 0.52
C ASN A 510 10.23 -0.85 1.13
N LEU A 511 10.83 -1.80 0.44
CA LEU A 511 10.99 -3.18 0.93
C LEU A 511 12.13 -3.30 1.96
N LEU A 512 12.99 -2.29 2.06
CA LEU A 512 14.06 -2.22 3.06
C LEU A 512 13.65 -1.51 4.35
N ASP A 513 12.47 -0.88 4.40
CA ASP A 513 11.92 -0.38 5.67
C ASP A 513 11.76 -1.57 6.61
N TRP A 514 12.34 -1.52 7.81
CA TRP A 514 12.24 -2.61 8.77
C TRP A 514 12.38 -2.10 10.20
N ASP A 515 11.98 -2.93 11.15
CA ASP A 515 12.19 -2.65 12.57
C ASP A 515 13.64 -2.98 12.94
N ASP A 516 14.49 -1.95 13.02
CA ASP A 516 15.90 -2.09 13.39
C ASP A 516 16.11 -2.81 14.74
N SER A 517 15.11 -2.79 15.64
CA SER A 517 15.18 -3.51 16.91
C SER A 517 15.14 -5.03 16.73
N LYS A 518 14.67 -5.51 15.58
CA LYS A 518 14.65 -6.93 15.18
C LYS A 518 15.86 -7.32 14.32
N GLY A 519 16.82 -6.41 14.11
CA GLY A 519 17.97 -6.61 13.23
C GLY A 519 17.77 -5.97 11.85
N PRO A 520 18.69 -6.21 10.91
CA PRO A 520 18.54 -5.71 9.54
C PRO A 520 17.31 -6.33 8.87
N SER A 521 16.76 -5.63 7.87
CA SER A 521 15.70 -6.21 7.02
C SER A 521 16.11 -7.60 6.52
N PRO A 522 15.21 -8.60 6.54
CA PRO A 522 15.48 -9.89 5.90
C PRO A 522 15.78 -9.73 4.40
N LEU A 523 15.33 -8.63 3.80
CA LEU A 523 15.55 -8.28 2.40
C LEU A 523 16.81 -7.41 2.17
N ALA A 524 17.64 -7.18 3.20
CA ALA A 524 18.87 -6.39 3.06
C ALA A 524 19.97 -7.09 2.25
N THR A 525 19.89 -8.41 2.07
CA THR A 525 20.81 -9.18 1.23
C THR A 525 20.05 -10.12 0.32
N SER A 526 20.61 -10.45 -0.85
CA SER A 526 19.95 -11.31 -1.85
C SER A 526 19.54 -12.69 -1.32
N ALA A 527 20.17 -13.18 -0.25
CA ALA A 527 19.83 -14.46 0.38
C ALA A 527 18.37 -14.55 0.83
N GLY A 528 17.85 -13.48 1.46
CA GLY A 528 16.47 -13.44 1.95
C GLY A 528 15.41 -13.28 0.85
N TRP A 529 15.83 -13.09 -0.40
CA TRP A 529 14.93 -13.02 -1.57
C TRP A 529 14.85 -14.33 -2.33
N VAL A 530 15.94 -15.10 -2.39
CA VAL A 530 16.02 -16.31 -3.24
C VAL A 530 15.76 -17.61 -2.50
N ASP A 531 15.88 -17.60 -1.17
CA ASP A 531 15.69 -18.76 -0.32
C ASP A 531 14.88 -18.40 0.93
N VAL A 532 13.61 -18.81 0.94
CA VAL A 532 12.70 -18.62 2.07
C VAL A 532 13.25 -19.18 3.38
N TYR A 533 14.09 -20.22 3.35
CA TYR A 533 14.67 -20.79 4.56
C TYR A 533 15.79 -19.93 5.18
N GLN A 534 16.20 -18.85 4.50
CA GLN A 534 17.07 -17.80 5.06
C GLN A 534 16.27 -16.65 5.70
N ASN A 535 14.93 -16.71 5.64
CA ASN A 535 14.05 -15.68 6.19
C ASN A 535 13.33 -16.20 7.44
N ASP A 536 13.91 -15.94 8.62
CA ASP A 536 13.40 -16.38 9.92
C ASP A 536 12.03 -15.79 10.29
N PHE A 537 11.53 -14.80 9.54
CA PHE A 537 10.24 -14.15 9.77
C PHE A 537 9.08 -14.81 9.01
N VAL A 538 9.37 -15.86 8.22
CA VAL A 538 8.37 -16.57 7.41
C VAL A 538 8.30 -18.03 7.86
N THR A 539 7.08 -18.54 8.06
CA THR A 539 6.86 -19.96 8.39
C THR A 539 6.42 -20.72 7.13
N VAL A 540 7.23 -21.69 6.70
CA VAL A 540 6.89 -22.60 5.60
C VAL A 540 5.92 -23.68 6.10
N ALA A 541 4.75 -23.77 5.48
CA ALA A 541 3.71 -24.75 5.83
C ALA A 541 3.86 -26.07 5.06
N GLY A 542 4.44 -26.04 3.86
CA GLY A 542 4.64 -27.24 3.06
C GLY A 542 5.29 -26.97 1.70
N THR A 543 5.22 -27.97 0.83
CA THR A 543 5.76 -27.89 -0.55
C THR A 543 4.85 -28.65 -1.50
N ILE A 544 4.53 -28.05 -2.65
CA ILE A 544 3.80 -28.70 -3.74
C ILE A 544 4.59 -28.49 -5.04
N ASN A 545 4.75 -29.55 -5.83
CA ASN A 545 5.51 -29.51 -7.09
C ASN A 545 6.92 -28.90 -6.99
N GLY A 546 7.55 -29.01 -5.82
CA GLY A 546 8.89 -28.44 -5.56
C GLY A 546 8.90 -26.96 -5.18
N VAL A 547 7.73 -26.32 -5.06
CA VAL A 547 7.56 -24.94 -4.61
C VAL A 547 7.09 -24.93 -3.15
N PRO A 548 7.89 -24.45 -2.20
CA PRO A 548 7.45 -24.17 -0.84
C PRO A 548 6.28 -23.18 -0.80
N TYR A 549 5.46 -23.24 0.24
CA TYR A 549 4.44 -22.22 0.49
C TYR A 549 4.34 -21.90 1.98
N THR A 550 3.96 -20.66 2.31
CA THR A 550 3.89 -20.18 3.69
C THR A 550 2.61 -20.60 4.40
N THR A 551 2.51 -20.36 5.70
CA THR A 551 1.27 -20.54 6.48
C THR A 551 0.11 -19.67 6.01
N ASN A 552 0.38 -18.57 5.29
CA ASN A 552 -0.64 -17.76 4.62
C ASN A 552 -0.92 -18.19 3.18
N GLY A 553 -0.30 -19.27 2.70
CA GLY A 553 -0.51 -19.81 1.37
C GLY A 553 0.18 -19.05 0.24
N LEU A 554 1.20 -18.23 0.53
CA LEU A 554 2.01 -17.60 -0.51
C LEU A 554 3.01 -18.64 -1.07
N PRO A 555 3.03 -18.91 -2.38
CA PRO A 555 4.13 -19.65 -3.02
C PRO A 555 5.46 -18.93 -2.83
N MET A 556 6.51 -19.68 -2.48
CA MET A 556 7.86 -19.15 -2.25
C MET A 556 8.82 -19.82 -3.21
N THR A 557 9.41 -19.05 -4.10
CA THR A 557 10.23 -19.47 -5.22
C THR A 557 11.63 -18.86 -5.12
N SER A 558 12.44 -19.00 -6.18
CA SER A 558 13.72 -18.31 -6.28
C SER A 558 13.61 -16.90 -6.87
N ASP A 559 12.38 -16.44 -7.14
CA ASP A 559 12.04 -15.11 -7.62
C ASP A 559 11.29 -14.34 -6.51
N PHE A 560 11.02 -13.05 -6.71
CA PHE A 560 10.32 -12.26 -5.71
C PHE A 560 8.83 -12.58 -5.73
N ASP A 561 8.32 -13.06 -4.60
CA ASP A 561 6.95 -13.51 -4.44
C ASP A 561 6.17 -12.52 -3.58
N VAL A 562 5.03 -12.05 -4.08
CA VAL A 562 4.22 -11.06 -3.36
C VAL A 562 2.75 -11.41 -3.45
N ALA A 563 2.05 -11.26 -2.32
CA ALA A 563 0.60 -11.44 -2.25
C ALA A 563 -0.13 -10.12 -1.96
N PHE A 564 -1.35 -10.01 -2.51
CA PHE A 564 -2.24 -8.87 -2.32
C PHE A 564 -3.54 -9.35 -1.72
N TYR A 565 -3.91 -8.82 -0.55
CA TYR A 565 -5.13 -9.24 0.16
C TYR A 565 -6.18 -8.15 0.05
N ILE A 566 -7.22 -8.37 -0.75
CA ILE A 566 -8.38 -7.47 -0.85
C ILE A 566 -9.44 -7.94 0.14
N LYS A 567 -9.65 -7.19 1.22
CA LYS A 567 -10.46 -7.63 2.35
C LYS A 567 -11.84 -6.98 2.32
N GLY A 568 -12.91 -7.74 2.45
CA GLY A 568 -14.24 -7.26 2.86
C GLY A 568 -14.91 -6.15 2.03
N ASP A 569 -14.38 -5.77 0.87
CA ASP A 569 -14.92 -4.71 0.01
C ASP A 569 -15.89 -5.26 -1.04
N ALA A 570 -17.19 -5.06 -0.81
CA ALA A 570 -18.24 -5.44 -1.77
C ALA A 570 -18.33 -4.49 -2.98
N LYS A 571 -17.66 -3.32 -2.93
CA LYS A 571 -17.47 -2.51 -4.14
C LYS A 571 -16.21 -3.02 -4.81
N SER A 572 -16.25 -3.10 -6.15
CA SER A 572 -15.10 -3.56 -6.89
C SER A 572 -13.96 -2.54 -6.83
N THR A 573 -12.73 -3.04 -6.68
CA THR A 573 -11.47 -2.32 -6.86
C THR A 573 -10.65 -3.00 -7.96
N ALA A 574 -9.56 -2.38 -8.44
CA ALA A 574 -8.66 -3.02 -9.39
C ALA A 574 -7.19 -2.90 -9.00
N ILE A 575 -6.41 -3.91 -9.38
CA ILE A 575 -4.94 -3.89 -9.37
C ILE A 575 -4.50 -4.13 -10.81
N TYR A 576 -3.62 -3.28 -11.32
CA TYR A 576 -3.15 -3.29 -12.69
C TYR A 576 -1.84 -4.05 -12.81
N SER A 577 -0.82 -3.60 -12.09
CA SER A 577 0.52 -4.18 -12.15
C SER A 577 1.30 -3.96 -10.85
N ALA A 578 2.30 -4.81 -10.65
CA ALA A 578 3.35 -4.63 -9.67
C ALA A 578 4.69 -4.53 -10.40
N LYS A 579 5.55 -3.59 -10.02
CA LYS A 579 6.90 -3.41 -10.56
C LYS A 579 7.91 -3.41 -9.42
N LEU A 580 8.84 -4.36 -9.46
CA LEU A 580 9.98 -4.44 -8.56
C LEU A 580 11.14 -3.63 -9.15
N ILE A 581 11.79 -2.81 -8.33
CA ILE A 581 12.97 -2.01 -8.68
C ILE A 581 14.06 -2.27 -7.65
N LEU A 582 15.21 -2.81 -8.08
CA LEU A 582 16.33 -3.21 -7.22
C LEU A 582 17.64 -2.56 -7.63
N GLU A 583 18.43 -2.13 -6.65
CA GLU A 583 19.86 -1.79 -6.82
C GLU A 583 20.67 -2.49 -5.73
N TYR A 584 21.83 -3.05 -6.08
CA TYR A 584 22.67 -3.82 -5.15
C TYR A 584 24.17 -3.59 -5.39
N GLU A 585 24.96 -3.80 -4.35
CA GLU A 585 26.42 -3.71 -4.45
C GLU A 585 26.96 -4.76 -5.41
N GLY A 586 27.90 -4.37 -6.28
CA GLY A 586 28.48 -5.29 -7.25
C GLY A 586 27.58 -5.59 -8.46
N GLN A 587 26.43 -4.93 -8.57
CA GLN A 587 25.63 -4.93 -9.80
C GLN A 587 26.52 -4.51 -10.99
N GLY A 588 26.58 -5.37 -12.01
CA GLY A 588 27.30 -5.05 -13.25
C GLY A 588 26.60 -3.93 -14.03
N ASP A 589 27.26 -3.39 -15.06
CA ASP A 589 26.58 -2.54 -16.03
C ASP A 589 25.43 -3.34 -16.65
N THR A 590 24.18 -2.89 -16.47
CA THR A 590 23.04 -3.44 -17.20
C THR A 590 23.30 -3.29 -18.70
N PRO A 591 23.14 -4.35 -19.51
CA PRO A 591 23.06 -4.20 -20.95
C PRO A 591 21.93 -3.20 -21.24
N PRO A 592 22.15 -2.19 -22.10
CA PRO A 592 21.06 -1.29 -22.47
C PRO A 592 19.88 -2.12 -23.04
N PRO A 593 18.63 -1.71 -22.77
CA PRO A 593 17.47 -2.37 -23.36
C PRO A 593 17.67 -2.52 -24.86
N SER A 594 17.33 -3.69 -25.40
CA SER A 594 17.49 -3.99 -26.83
C SER A 594 16.17 -4.00 -27.59
N ASP A 595 15.05 -3.78 -26.90
CA ASP A 595 13.70 -3.88 -27.42
C ASP A 595 13.24 -2.56 -28.05
N ILE A 596 13.02 -2.58 -29.36
CA ILE A 596 12.54 -1.46 -30.18
C ILE A 596 11.08 -1.77 -30.53
N ASP A 597 10.19 -0.77 -30.48
CA ASP A 597 8.79 -0.89 -30.95
C ASP A 597 8.44 0.37 -31.74
N MET A 598 8.46 0.28 -33.08
CA MET A 598 8.21 1.43 -33.95
C MET A 598 6.76 1.44 -34.45
N ALA A 599 5.97 2.36 -33.92
CA ALA A 599 4.56 2.48 -34.28
C ALA A 599 4.26 3.61 -35.25
N LEU A 600 3.26 3.41 -36.12
CA LEU A 600 2.66 4.47 -36.90
C LEU A 600 1.66 5.26 -36.06
N VAL A 601 2.00 6.51 -35.75
CA VAL A 601 1.11 7.44 -35.05
C VAL A 601 0.04 7.96 -36.02
N SER A 602 0.43 8.35 -37.24
CA SER A 602 -0.52 8.87 -38.21
C SER A 602 -0.10 8.76 -39.68
N LEU A 603 -1.10 8.64 -40.57
CA LEU A 603 -0.98 8.80 -42.02
C LEU A 603 -1.95 9.90 -42.49
N ALA A 604 -1.41 11.07 -42.81
CA ALA A 604 -2.17 12.22 -43.28
C ALA A 604 -2.07 12.36 -44.81
N VAL A 605 -3.18 12.05 -45.49
CA VAL A 605 -3.34 12.26 -46.94
C VAL A 605 -4.54 13.16 -47.22
N PRO A 606 -4.56 13.92 -48.34
CA PRO A 606 -5.72 14.72 -48.69
C PRO A 606 -6.92 13.81 -48.95
N SER A 607 -8.04 14.03 -48.27
CA SER A 607 -9.27 13.29 -48.56
C SER A 607 -9.82 13.56 -49.98
N ARG A 608 -9.48 14.71 -50.56
CA ARG A 608 -9.81 15.13 -51.93
C ARG A 608 -8.66 15.90 -52.56
N ALA A 609 -8.41 15.64 -53.84
CA ALA A 609 -7.44 16.39 -54.63
C ALA A 609 -8.04 16.78 -55.99
N THR A 610 -7.64 17.92 -56.53
CA THR A 610 -7.99 18.33 -57.89
C THR A 610 -6.99 17.72 -58.88
N ILE A 611 -7.43 17.35 -60.09
CA ILE A 611 -6.53 16.85 -61.13
C ILE A 611 -5.33 17.80 -61.33
N ASN A 612 -4.13 17.22 -61.47
CA ASN A 612 -2.86 17.94 -61.65
C ASN A 612 -2.47 18.89 -60.49
N SER A 613 -3.15 18.84 -59.35
CA SER A 613 -2.75 19.64 -58.17
C SER A 613 -1.63 18.96 -57.39
N GLU A 614 -0.72 19.76 -56.87
CA GLU A 614 0.27 19.33 -55.89
C GLU A 614 -0.40 19.14 -54.53
N GLN A 615 -0.01 18.09 -53.84
CA GLN A 615 -0.56 17.61 -52.59
C GLN A 615 0.57 17.12 -51.68
N ILE A 616 0.28 17.02 -50.40
CA ILE A 616 1.21 16.52 -49.38
C ILE A 616 0.67 15.22 -48.81
N VAL A 617 1.56 14.25 -48.65
CA VAL A 617 1.33 13.02 -47.88
C VAL A 617 2.30 13.05 -46.71
N ALA A 618 1.80 12.99 -45.48
CA ALA A 618 2.64 13.02 -44.28
C ALA A 618 2.43 11.78 -43.41
N VAL A 619 3.51 11.35 -42.76
CA VAL A 619 3.54 10.17 -41.89
C VAL A 619 4.26 10.53 -40.60
N GLU A 620 3.70 10.12 -39.47
CA GLU A 620 4.34 10.25 -38.16
C GLU A 620 4.54 8.88 -37.54
N ILE A 621 5.74 8.63 -37.03
CA ILE A 621 6.13 7.41 -36.32
C ILE A 621 6.66 7.74 -34.93
N VAL A 622 6.59 6.79 -34.01
CA VAL A 622 7.12 6.90 -32.63
C VAL A 622 7.81 5.60 -32.24
N ASN A 623 8.86 5.67 -31.43
CA ASN A 623 9.41 4.51 -30.74
C ASN A 623 8.73 4.35 -29.37
N ASN A 624 7.88 3.35 -29.21
CA ASN A 624 7.25 3.01 -27.92
C ASN A 624 8.09 2.02 -27.11
N GLY A 625 9.15 1.47 -27.70
CA GLY A 625 10.02 0.48 -27.09
C GLY A 625 11.01 1.10 -26.08
N PRO A 626 11.47 0.33 -25.09
CA PRO A 626 12.36 0.84 -24.05
C PRO A 626 13.79 1.12 -24.55
N ALA A 627 14.19 0.60 -25.72
CA ALA A 627 15.52 0.83 -26.29
C ALA A 627 15.61 2.15 -27.07
N ASP A 628 16.70 2.87 -26.86
CA ASP A 628 17.07 4.01 -27.69
C ASP A 628 17.68 3.57 -29.02
N GLY A 629 17.65 4.46 -30.01
CA GLY A 629 18.49 4.35 -31.19
C GLY A 629 17.83 3.62 -32.36
N ALA A 630 16.49 3.58 -32.44
CA ALA A 630 15.79 2.87 -33.51
C ALA A 630 16.20 3.40 -34.89
N GLU A 631 16.44 2.48 -35.83
CA GLU A 631 16.78 2.78 -37.22
C GLU A 631 15.92 1.93 -38.16
N GLY A 632 15.46 2.53 -39.25
CA GLY A 632 14.54 1.85 -40.13
C GLY A 632 14.06 2.68 -41.31
N THR A 633 13.00 2.21 -41.93
CA THR A 633 12.42 2.82 -43.13
C THR A 633 10.92 3.05 -42.95
N VAL A 634 10.44 4.21 -43.37
CA VAL A 634 9.01 4.45 -43.62
C VAL A 634 8.75 4.25 -45.11
N LEU A 635 7.72 3.47 -45.43
CA LEU A 635 7.24 3.24 -46.79
C LEU A 635 5.80 3.71 -46.91
N VAL A 636 5.48 4.39 -48.02
CA VAL A 636 4.10 4.79 -48.33
C VAL A 636 3.77 4.37 -49.76
N GLU A 637 2.76 3.52 -49.92
CA GLU A 637 2.25 3.08 -51.21
C GLU A 637 0.84 3.62 -51.45
N GLY A 638 0.62 4.27 -52.59
CA GLY A 638 -0.70 4.67 -53.08
C GLY A 638 -1.10 3.88 -54.31
N VAL A 639 -2.14 3.05 -54.20
CA VAL A 639 -2.72 2.29 -55.33
C VAL A 639 -4.02 2.94 -55.77
N SER A 640 -4.08 3.36 -57.03
CA SER A 640 -5.29 3.94 -57.60
C SER A 640 -6.29 2.88 -58.07
N SER A 641 -7.57 3.23 -58.10
CA SER A 641 -8.65 2.42 -58.68
C SER A 641 -8.50 2.14 -60.19
N ARG A 642 -7.48 2.71 -60.84
CA ARG A 642 -7.13 2.47 -62.25
C ARG A 642 -5.84 1.66 -62.41
N GLY A 643 -5.27 1.15 -61.31
CA GLY A 643 -4.06 0.33 -61.31
C GLY A 643 -2.74 1.13 -61.42
N GLN A 644 -2.78 2.47 -61.31
CA GLN A 644 -1.57 3.27 -61.14
C GLN A 644 -1.09 3.20 -59.68
N THR A 645 0.20 2.94 -59.48
CA THR A 645 0.86 2.92 -58.17
C THR A 645 1.81 4.10 -58.03
N VAL A 646 1.90 4.66 -56.82
CA VAL A 646 2.88 5.68 -56.40
C VAL A 646 3.52 5.18 -55.11
N GLN A 647 4.84 5.30 -54.97
CA GLN A 647 5.56 4.90 -53.76
C GLN A 647 6.49 6.01 -53.30
N PHE A 648 6.55 6.17 -51.98
CA PHE A 648 7.50 7.01 -51.27
C PHE A 648 8.22 6.19 -50.21
N SER A 649 9.46 6.53 -49.92
CA SER A 649 10.18 5.95 -48.81
C SER A 649 11.19 6.94 -48.26
N ASP A 650 11.45 6.86 -46.97
CA ASP A 650 12.52 7.61 -46.31
C ASP A 650 13.04 6.82 -45.10
N VAL A 651 14.22 7.17 -44.60
CA VAL A 651 14.89 6.47 -43.50
C VAL A 651 14.91 7.33 -42.23
N PHE A 652 14.74 6.68 -41.08
CA PHE A 652 15.02 7.27 -39.77
C PHE A 652 16.21 6.56 -39.15
N ASN A 653 16.96 7.29 -38.34
CA ASN A 653 18.06 6.74 -37.56
C ASN A 653 18.05 7.37 -36.17
N ASN A 654 18.49 6.60 -35.19
CA ASN A 654 18.71 7.04 -33.82
C ASN A 654 17.46 7.69 -33.16
N VAL A 655 16.29 7.06 -33.32
CA VAL A 655 15.05 7.51 -32.64
C VAL A 655 15.06 6.98 -31.21
N SER A 656 15.05 7.89 -30.25
CA SER A 656 15.04 7.56 -28.82
C SER A 656 13.67 7.05 -28.37
N ASN A 657 13.63 6.37 -27.23
CA ASN A 657 12.40 5.95 -26.58
C ASN A 657 11.47 7.16 -26.37
N GLY A 658 10.22 7.05 -26.82
CA GLY A 658 9.18 8.07 -26.73
C GLY A 658 9.28 9.20 -27.78
N ASP A 659 10.36 9.26 -28.56
CA ASP A 659 10.53 10.28 -29.59
C ASP A 659 9.73 9.95 -30.86
N SER A 660 9.22 11.00 -31.50
CA SER A 660 8.46 10.90 -32.75
C SER A 660 9.17 11.56 -33.93
N VAL A 661 9.04 10.96 -35.12
CA VAL A 661 9.62 11.47 -36.38
C VAL A 661 8.53 11.68 -37.41
N ASN A 662 8.61 12.83 -38.10
CA ASN A 662 7.64 13.24 -39.11
C ASN A 662 8.25 13.24 -40.52
N PHE A 663 7.59 12.56 -41.46
CA PHE A 663 7.94 12.48 -42.87
C PHE A 663 6.94 13.21 -43.74
N VAL A 664 7.41 13.90 -44.78
CA VAL A 664 6.57 14.69 -45.69
C VAL A 664 6.96 14.41 -47.14
N PHE A 665 6.00 13.91 -47.93
CA PHE A 665 6.16 13.59 -49.33
C PHE A 665 5.26 14.47 -50.21
N ASN A 666 5.82 14.96 -51.32
CA ASN A 666 5.08 15.71 -52.32
C ASN A 666 4.48 14.75 -53.36
N TRP A 667 3.17 14.85 -53.58
CA TRP A 667 2.45 14.06 -54.55
C TRP A 667 1.68 14.95 -55.53
N THR A 668 1.77 14.69 -56.82
CA THR A 668 0.92 15.38 -57.82
C THR A 668 -0.23 14.48 -58.23
N ALA A 669 -1.46 14.94 -58.04
CA ALA A 669 -2.66 14.20 -58.41
C ALA A 669 -2.72 13.97 -59.94
N PRO A 670 -3.13 12.79 -60.42
CA PRO A 670 -3.14 12.48 -61.85
C PRO A 670 -4.12 13.35 -62.64
N ALA A 671 -3.89 13.43 -63.95
CA ALA A 671 -4.73 14.17 -64.90
C ALA A 671 -6.15 13.59 -65.09
N ALA A 672 -6.42 12.40 -64.54
CA ALA A 672 -7.71 11.71 -64.64
C ALA A 672 -8.31 11.41 -63.26
N PRO A 673 -9.64 11.49 -63.08
CA PRO A 673 -10.29 11.14 -61.81
C PRO A 673 -10.02 9.69 -61.39
N ALA A 674 -9.52 9.50 -60.18
CA ALA A 674 -9.21 8.21 -59.59
C ALA A 674 -9.37 8.27 -58.06
N THR A 675 -9.50 7.11 -57.42
CA THR A 675 -9.42 6.99 -55.95
C THR A 675 -8.12 6.29 -55.62
N PHE A 676 -7.30 6.87 -54.75
CA PHE A 676 -6.09 6.22 -54.22
C PHE A 676 -6.40 5.64 -52.84
N THR A 677 -6.02 4.38 -52.65
CA THR A 677 -5.86 3.76 -51.33
C THR A 677 -4.39 3.87 -50.99
N TRP A 678 -4.09 4.54 -49.90
CA TRP A 678 -2.75 4.71 -49.35
C TRP A 678 -2.53 3.74 -48.21
N THR A 679 -1.35 3.14 -48.17
CA THR A 679 -0.85 2.31 -47.07
C THR A 679 0.51 2.85 -46.66
N ALA A 680 0.66 3.22 -45.40
CA ALA A 680 1.96 3.49 -44.80
C ALA A 680 2.39 2.27 -43.98
N THR A 681 3.69 1.99 -43.99
CA THR A 681 4.33 0.92 -43.22
C THR A 681 5.64 1.46 -42.67
N VAL A 682 5.85 1.33 -41.36
CA VAL A 682 7.16 1.50 -40.74
C VAL A 682 7.82 0.14 -40.61
N VAL A 683 9.13 0.08 -40.83
CA VAL A 683 9.93 -1.14 -40.71
C VAL A 683 11.20 -0.81 -39.95
N SER A 684 11.41 -1.44 -38.81
CA SER A 684 12.63 -1.36 -38.00
C SER A 684 13.18 -2.75 -37.76
N ASP A 685 14.51 -2.88 -37.77
CA ASP A 685 15.13 -4.13 -37.32
C ASP A 685 14.98 -4.23 -35.79
N GLY A 686 14.51 -5.38 -35.29
CA GLY A 686 14.31 -5.59 -33.86
C GLY A 686 12.98 -5.08 -33.31
N ASP A 687 12.05 -4.67 -34.18
CA ASP A 687 10.68 -4.32 -33.78
C ASP A 687 9.94 -5.51 -33.14
N THR A 688 9.34 -5.30 -31.97
CA THR A 688 8.67 -6.35 -31.20
C THR A 688 7.15 -6.34 -31.27
N ASP A 689 6.51 -5.28 -31.77
CA ASP A 689 5.05 -5.20 -31.97
C ASP A 689 4.63 -4.79 -33.38
N ASN A 690 4.62 -5.77 -34.28
CA ASN A 690 4.23 -5.52 -35.68
C ASN A 690 2.74 -5.15 -35.89
N SER A 691 1.92 -5.14 -34.84
CA SER A 691 0.48 -4.86 -34.97
C SER A 691 0.19 -3.38 -35.21
N ASN A 692 1.15 -2.51 -34.86
CA ASN A 692 1.03 -1.06 -34.89
C ASN A 692 1.81 -0.40 -36.06
N ASP A 693 2.50 -1.20 -36.88
CA ASP A 693 3.39 -0.74 -37.97
C ASP A 693 2.68 -0.20 -39.22
N THR A 694 1.36 -0.37 -39.34
CA THR A 694 0.64 -0.10 -40.59
C THR A 694 -0.59 0.80 -40.43
N ALA A 695 -0.75 1.75 -41.36
CA ALA A 695 -1.91 2.64 -41.43
C ALA A 695 -2.42 2.78 -42.86
N THR A 696 -3.73 2.97 -43.04
CA THR A 696 -4.34 3.15 -44.36
C THR A 696 -5.22 4.39 -44.46
N ALA A 697 -5.26 5.01 -45.64
CA ALA A 697 -6.06 6.21 -45.90
C ALA A 697 -6.53 6.28 -47.36
N ILE A 698 -7.49 7.17 -47.66
CA ILE A 698 -8.09 7.28 -49.01
C ILE A 698 -8.09 8.72 -49.53
N THR A 699 -7.65 8.90 -50.77
CA THR A 699 -7.78 10.16 -51.52
C THR A 699 -8.70 10.02 -52.72
N ARG A 700 -9.65 10.95 -52.91
CA ARG A 700 -10.49 11.03 -54.11
C ARG A 700 -10.06 12.17 -55.02
N VAL A 701 -9.55 11.85 -56.21
CA VAL A 701 -9.15 12.81 -57.23
C VAL A 701 -10.33 13.18 -58.12
N ARG A 702 -10.67 14.46 -58.21
CA ARG A 702 -11.80 14.98 -58.97
C ARG A 702 -11.38 16.15 -59.86
N ARG A 703 -12.23 16.49 -60.84
CA ARG A 703 -12.04 17.66 -61.70
C ARG A 703 -12.11 18.95 -60.90
#